data_AF-A0A1X6YZX3-F1
#
_entry.id   AF-A0A1X6YZX3-F1
#
_cell.length_a   1.000
_cell.length_b   1.000
_cell.length_c   1.000
_cell.angle_alpha   90.00
_cell.angle_beta   90.00
_cell.angle_gamma   90.00
#
_symmetry.space_group_name_H-M   'P 1'
#
loop_
_entity.id
_entity.type
_entity.pdbx_description
1 polymer ?
#
loop_
_entity_poly.entity_id
_entity_poly.type
_entity_poly.pdbx_seq_one_letter_code
_entity_poly.pdbx_strand_id
1 'polypeptide(L)'
;MLLCEVVDLFQHRVDAFATGLAYARLKADRQAGQTGLAAGYYGFIGKLRPASKTGGSDGYIQAPSVPQALMAALLRSAYLRHRGGGAFEINLISKRTRRALKLMDLLSKGHDLQEGLGLRGERWLHDNKHDTFILQLRARYPLQGERNDDIGARRVFDGLAFVADTHPEPLKALRALLEDDLDALCDVVMAEAVHRRALGQADAANAWLQVLSGYPPPGVPIFLKTQRQGQGSSYRVSILMPQTDPDPAASPREIGEPVLAAFARRVLDGFENARLEMALSVPVAGATGAAPATSVSMRLKHDLGMTPIDLVIGGVSEIQVRAKAEIARKLSQQPQLAAQLGDLAAGAALTFDVNLSAGSPPLQELLQRAELIRKTAKTGRSLEHGDLNASADTRKGELPEAEAIGMVQYGIDALQQRIGILDTRMKSDLGAAINAVAVFETEVLEARRLIDSGADQASIDGQMTRAEQHRAVLLGRFLEPLADYGAPEALRHFTTPEAVDDPEGVIGRLGDMTGRIAGQQARLARAMQDHPASGHAALAEAKADLQGCDAALRQALDGEAMIILPPVPRNTNRLTPLVEPQIAVADGLAPWDEHRPNVGRAGHLARLAGPFLAFKSQRAATIDPTDPQADPRPPEDAPEVRHHGVFCERHTAYGGQKPGLRHRVR
;
A
#
# COMPACT_ATOMS: atom_id res chain seq x y z
N MET A 1 -6.39 1.43 -78.39
CA MET A 1 -5.95 0.72 -77.16
C MET A 1 -6.76 1.28 -76.01
N LEU A 2 -7.54 0.44 -75.35
CA LEU A 2 -8.42 0.81 -74.24
C LEU A 2 -7.62 0.98 -72.96
N LEU A 3 -7.76 2.13 -72.30
CA LEU A 3 -7.06 2.52 -71.06
C LEU A 3 -7.26 1.50 -69.91
N CYS A 4 -8.31 0.69 -69.96
CA CYS A 4 -8.66 -0.33 -68.96
C CYS A 4 -7.82 -1.61 -69.04
N GLU A 5 -7.04 -1.86 -70.11
CA GLU A 5 -6.13 -3.02 -70.18
C GLU A 5 -4.75 -2.73 -69.57
N VAL A 6 -4.40 -1.46 -69.33
CA VAL A 6 -3.05 -1.05 -68.90
C VAL A 6 -3.03 -0.57 -67.44
N VAL A 7 -4.18 -0.35 -66.79
CA VAL A 7 -4.25 0.11 -65.39
C VAL A 7 -5.25 -0.73 -64.60
N ASP A 8 -4.81 -1.94 -64.22
CA ASP A 8 -5.50 -2.82 -63.27
C ASP A 8 -5.21 -2.41 -61.81
N LEU A 9 -6.22 -2.51 -60.95
CA LEU A 9 -6.16 -2.36 -59.50
C LEU A 9 -5.16 -3.32 -58.84
N PHE A 10 -4.94 -4.53 -59.38
CA PHE A 10 -3.99 -5.49 -58.81
C PHE A 10 -2.54 -5.19 -59.16
N GLN A 11 -2.26 -4.57 -60.31
CA GLN A 11 -0.89 -4.31 -60.79
C GLN A 11 -0.43 -2.86 -60.56
N HIS A 12 -1.32 -1.88 -60.70
CA HIS A 12 -0.95 -0.46 -60.77
C HIS A 12 -1.47 0.39 -59.59
N ARG A 13 -2.38 -0.13 -58.76
CA ARG A 13 -2.93 0.57 -57.58
C ARG A 13 -3.03 -0.33 -56.35
N VAL A 14 -1.87 -0.66 -55.80
CA VAL A 14 -1.71 -1.39 -54.53
C VAL A 14 -2.51 -0.75 -53.40
N ASP A 15 -2.68 0.57 -53.40
CA ASP A 15 -3.43 1.30 -52.37
C ASP A 15 -4.92 0.93 -52.36
N ALA A 16 -5.54 0.79 -53.53
CA ALA A 16 -6.95 0.41 -53.66
C ALA A 16 -7.20 -1.07 -53.32
N PHE A 17 -6.30 -1.98 -53.71
CA PHE A 17 -6.34 -3.38 -53.26
C PHE A 17 -6.12 -3.49 -51.74
N ALA A 18 -5.11 -2.80 -51.20
CA ALA A 18 -4.74 -2.85 -49.79
C ALA A 18 -5.82 -2.28 -48.86
N THR A 19 -6.55 -1.25 -49.32
CA THR A 19 -7.62 -0.62 -48.52
C THR A 19 -9.01 -1.19 -48.81
N GLY A 20 -9.19 -1.93 -49.92
CA GLY A 20 -10.49 -2.45 -50.33
C GLY A 20 -11.13 -3.40 -49.31
N LEU A 21 -10.35 -4.30 -48.71
CA LEU A 21 -10.85 -5.22 -47.68
C LEU A 21 -11.23 -4.47 -46.38
N ALA A 22 -10.42 -3.49 -45.99
CA ALA A 22 -10.69 -2.65 -44.82
C ALA A 22 -11.95 -1.80 -45.02
N TYR A 23 -12.14 -1.24 -46.23
CA TYR A 23 -13.33 -0.47 -46.59
C TYR A 23 -14.60 -1.35 -46.66
N ALA A 24 -14.50 -2.55 -47.23
CA ALA A 24 -15.61 -3.51 -47.25
C ALA A 24 -16.04 -3.90 -45.84
N ARG A 25 -15.07 -4.12 -44.93
CA ARG A 25 -15.34 -4.42 -43.53
C ARG A 25 -15.97 -3.23 -42.80
N LEU A 26 -15.41 -2.02 -42.96
CA LEU A 26 -15.97 -0.79 -42.41
C LEU A 26 -17.42 -0.56 -42.87
N LYS A 27 -17.72 -0.83 -44.14
CA LYS A 27 -19.06 -0.71 -44.69
C LYS A 27 -20.03 -1.70 -44.04
N ALA A 28 -19.62 -2.96 -43.87
CA ALA A 28 -20.43 -3.97 -43.18
C ALA A 28 -20.66 -3.64 -41.70
N ASP A 29 -19.62 -3.20 -40.98
CA ASP A 29 -19.72 -2.84 -39.56
C ASP A 29 -20.62 -1.59 -39.37
N ARG A 30 -20.56 -0.60 -40.28
CA ARG A 30 -21.48 0.55 -40.29
C ARG A 30 -22.92 0.14 -40.59
N GLN A 31 -23.14 -0.80 -41.51
CA GLN A 31 -24.47 -1.36 -41.78
C GLN A 31 -25.03 -2.13 -40.58
N ALA A 32 -24.16 -2.71 -39.74
CA ALA A 32 -24.51 -3.36 -38.48
C ALA A 32 -24.67 -2.38 -37.29
N GLY A 33 -24.67 -1.07 -37.53
CA GLY A 33 -24.91 -0.04 -36.50
C GLY A 33 -23.69 0.38 -35.68
N GLN A 34 -22.48 -0.06 -36.04
CA GLN A 34 -21.25 0.37 -35.38
C GLN A 34 -20.77 1.70 -35.97
N THR A 35 -21.09 2.81 -35.31
CA THR A 35 -20.82 4.18 -35.80
C THR A 35 -19.59 4.86 -35.18
N GLY A 36 -18.92 4.21 -34.22
CA GLY A 36 -17.72 4.74 -33.56
C GLY A 36 -16.48 4.75 -34.46
N LEU A 37 -15.55 5.68 -34.19
CA LEU A 37 -14.25 5.74 -34.86
C LEU A 37 -13.24 4.89 -34.07
N ALA A 38 -12.84 3.75 -34.63
CA ALA A 38 -11.77 2.92 -34.08
C ALA A 38 -10.48 3.15 -34.90
N ALA A 39 -9.48 3.75 -34.29
CA ALA A 39 -8.16 3.92 -34.91
C ALA A 39 -7.27 2.71 -34.62
N GLY A 40 -6.54 2.25 -35.63
CA GLY A 40 -5.57 1.16 -35.53
C GLY A 40 -4.43 1.34 -36.53
N TYR A 41 -3.31 0.65 -36.30
CA TYR A 41 -2.16 0.65 -37.20
C TYR A 41 -2.02 -0.72 -37.86
N TYR A 42 -1.60 -0.73 -39.12
CA TYR A 42 -1.26 -1.93 -39.87
C TYR A 42 0.00 -1.67 -40.69
N GLY A 43 0.75 -2.71 -41.01
CA GLY A 43 1.97 -2.63 -41.82
C GLY A 43 2.02 -3.77 -42.83
N PHE A 44 2.63 -3.51 -43.98
CA PHE A 44 2.90 -4.53 -45.00
C PHE A 44 4.39 -4.74 -45.14
N ILE A 45 4.80 -5.99 -45.31
CA ILE A 45 6.16 -6.33 -45.71
C ILE A 45 6.14 -6.53 -47.23
N GLY A 46 6.72 -5.57 -47.95
CA GLY A 46 6.88 -5.63 -49.40
C GLY A 46 8.19 -6.29 -49.83
N LYS A 47 8.27 -6.74 -51.09
CA LYS A 47 9.47 -7.30 -51.73
C LYS A 47 10.07 -8.52 -51.02
N LEU A 48 9.22 -9.43 -50.54
CA LEU A 48 9.66 -10.76 -50.11
C LEU A 48 10.39 -11.44 -51.27
N ARG A 49 11.64 -11.88 -51.06
CA ARG A 49 12.40 -12.60 -52.08
C ARG A 49 11.92 -14.05 -52.13
N PRO A 50 11.68 -14.64 -53.32
CA PRO A 50 11.17 -16.02 -53.44
C PRO A 50 12.10 -17.09 -52.83
N ALA A 51 13.41 -16.81 -52.79
CA ALA A 51 14.41 -17.68 -52.19
C ALA A 51 15.58 -16.88 -51.62
N SER A 52 16.17 -17.38 -50.52
CA SER A 52 17.41 -16.84 -49.97
C SER A 52 18.57 -17.08 -50.94
N LYS A 53 19.38 -16.04 -51.21
CA LYS A 53 20.62 -16.15 -52.01
C LYS A 53 21.70 -17.02 -51.35
N THR A 54 21.58 -17.33 -50.05
CA THR A 54 22.60 -18.08 -49.29
C THR A 54 22.43 -19.60 -49.34
N GLY A 55 21.40 -20.13 -50.01
CA GLY A 55 20.97 -21.51 -49.78
C GLY A 55 20.33 -21.67 -48.39
N GLY A 56 19.45 -22.66 -48.26
CA GLY A 56 18.62 -23.00 -47.10
C GLY A 56 18.88 -22.23 -45.80
N SER A 57 18.30 -21.04 -45.65
CA SER A 57 18.08 -20.51 -44.31
C SER A 57 16.89 -21.25 -43.73
N ASP A 58 17.03 -21.84 -42.55
CA ASP A 58 15.98 -22.46 -41.73
C ASP A 58 14.90 -21.44 -41.26
N GLY A 59 14.54 -20.45 -42.08
CA GLY A 59 13.64 -19.34 -41.81
C GLY A 59 14.27 -18.19 -41.01
N TYR A 60 13.62 -17.02 -41.04
CA TYR A 60 13.89 -15.90 -40.14
C TYR A 60 12.63 -15.66 -39.29
N ILE A 61 12.79 -15.44 -37.98
CA ILE A 61 11.70 -15.02 -37.09
C ILE A 61 11.91 -13.54 -36.77
N GLN A 62 10.96 -12.71 -37.19
CA GLN A 62 10.96 -11.29 -36.85
C GLN A 62 10.49 -11.13 -35.39
N ALA A 63 11.31 -10.51 -34.56
CA ALA A 63 10.99 -10.25 -33.16
C ALA A 63 11.01 -8.73 -32.88
N PRO A 64 9.96 -8.16 -32.27
CA PRO A 64 9.89 -6.72 -31.99
C PRO A 64 10.89 -6.19 -30.95
N SER A 65 11.61 -7.08 -30.23
CA SER A 65 12.58 -6.71 -29.19
C SER A 65 13.64 -7.82 -29.01
N VAL A 66 14.77 -7.47 -28.39
CA VAL A 66 15.85 -8.43 -28.08
C VAL A 66 15.38 -9.59 -27.19
N PRO A 67 14.60 -9.36 -26.10
CA PRO A 67 14.08 -10.48 -25.29
C PRO A 67 13.11 -11.38 -26.06
N GLN A 68 12.30 -10.83 -26.98
CA GLN A 68 11.47 -11.66 -27.87
C GLN A 68 12.30 -12.43 -28.89
N ALA A 69 13.41 -11.87 -29.37
CA ALA A 69 14.33 -12.56 -30.27
C ALA A 69 15.01 -13.75 -29.57
N LEU A 70 15.46 -13.57 -28.33
CA LEU A 70 16.04 -14.64 -27.52
C LEU A 70 15.02 -15.75 -27.25
N MET A 71 13.80 -15.39 -26.83
CA MET A 71 12.71 -16.34 -26.64
C MET A 71 12.44 -17.15 -27.93
N ALA A 72 12.32 -16.47 -29.08
CA ALA A 72 12.08 -17.13 -30.36
C ALA A 72 13.23 -18.09 -30.73
N ALA A 73 14.48 -17.70 -30.48
CA ALA A 73 15.64 -18.56 -30.71
C ALA A 73 15.65 -19.79 -29.81
N LEU A 74 15.29 -19.64 -28.52
CA LEU A 74 15.18 -20.74 -27.56
C LEU A 74 14.07 -21.72 -27.93
N LEU A 75 12.86 -21.22 -28.22
CA LEU A 75 11.72 -22.04 -28.64
C LEU A 75 12.03 -22.79 -29.95
N ARG A 76 12.67 -22.11 -30.91
CA ARG A 76 13.11 -22.72 -32.16
C ARG A 76 14.15 -23.81 -31.94
N SER A 77 15.12 -23.59 -31.05
CA SER A 77 16.11 -24.60 -30.69
C SER A 77 15.46 -25.83 -30.05
N ALA A 78 14.47 -25.61 -29.16
CA ALA A 78 13.68 -26.68 -28.56
C ALA A 78 12.88 -27.46 -29.62
N TYR A 79 12.17 -26.76 -30.50
CA TYR A 79 11.43 -27.39 -31.61
C TYR A 79 12.33 -28.25 -32.51
N LEU A 80 13.51 -27.76 -32.88
CA LEU A 80 14.46 -28.52 -33.71
C LEU A 80 14.95 -29.79 -33.02
N ARG A 81 15.12 -29.77 -31.69
CA ARG A 81 15.50 -30.95 -30.91
C ARG A 81 14.38 -31.98 -30.79
N HIS A 82 13.12 -31.54 -30.79
CA HIS A 82 11.93 -32.38 -30.64
C HIS A 82 11.16 -32.59 -31.95
N ARG A 83 11.85 -32.41 -33.09
CA ARG A 83 11.24 -32.45 -34.42
C ARG A 83 10.58 -33.80 -34.69
N GLY A 84 9.31 -33.78 -35.10
CA GLY A 84 8.51 -34.97 -35.42
C GLY A 84 7.48 -35.38 -34.36
N GLY A 85 7.55 -34.80 -33.14
CA GLY A 85 6.60 -35.07 -32.05
C GLY A 85 5.59 -33.94 -31.76
N GLY A 86 5.56 -32.87 -32.55
CA GLY A 86 4.70 -31.68 -32.32
C GLY A 86 5.09 -30.82 -31.10
N ALA A 87 5.99 -31.30 -30.24
CA ALA A 87 6.43 -30.55 -29.07
C ALA A 87 7.17 -29.26 -29.45
N PHE A 88 6.85 -28.16 -28.75
CA PHE A 88 7.36 -26.81 -29.00
C PHE A 88 7.03 -26.25 -30.40
N GLU A 89 6.03 -26.81 -31.09
CA GLU A 89 5.44 -26.22 -32.30
C GLU A 89 4.47 -25.08 -31.92
N ILE A 90 5.04 -23.99 -31.39
CA ILE A 90 4.28 -22.89 -30.81
C ILE A 90 3.46 -22.14 -31.88
N ASN A 91 2.13 -22.14 -31.73
CA ASN A 91 1.19 -21.51 -32.66
C ASN A 91 0.43 -20.33 -32.04
N LEU A 92 0.92 -19.13 -32.32
CA LEU A 92 0.42 -17.86 -31.78
C LEU A 92 -0.50 -17.11 -32.75
N ILE A 93 -1.25 -17.81 -33.61
CA ILE A 93 -2.25 -17.18 -34.46
C ILE A 93 -3.28 -16.45 -33.60
N SER A 94 -3.65 -15.23 -33.97
CA SER A 94 -4.47 -14.34 -33.13
C SER A 94 -5.79 -14.95 -32.67
N LYS A 95 -6.41 -15.83 -33.46
CA LYS A 95 -7.63 -16.57 -33.06
C LYS A 95 -7.36 -17.53 -31.90
N ARG A 96 -6.26 -18.29 -31.93
CA ARG A 96 -5.82 -19.20 -30.86
C ARG A 96 -5.47 -18.40 -29.60
N THR A 97 -4.62 -17.38 -29.73
CA THR A 97 -4.22 -16.53 -28.61
C THR A 97 -5.41 -15.88 -27.90
N ARG A 98 -6.40 -15.36 -28.63
CA ARG A 98 -7.60 -14.78 -28.01
C ARG A 98 -8.44 -15.81 -27.25
N ARG A 99 -8.47 -17.07 -27.65
CA ARG A 99 -9.18 -18.14 -26.93
C ARG A 99 -8.44 -18.53 -25.66
N ALA A 100 -7.12 -18.70 -25.75
CA ALA A 100 -6.26 -18.91 -24.59
C ALA A 100 -6.42 -17.80 -23.54
N LEU A 101 -6.40 -16.53 -23.95
CA LEU A 101 -6.60 -15.39 -23.03
C LEU A 101 -7.97 -15.39 -22.34
N LYS A 102 -9.02 -15.88 -23.01
CA LYS A 102 -10.35 -16.03 -22.39
C LYS A 102 -10.36 -17.13 -21.34
N LEU A 103 -9.66 -18.25 -21.57
CA LEU A 103 -9.50 -19.30 -20.57
C LEU A 103 -8.68 -18.79 -19.37
N MET A 104 -7.60 -18.05 -19.60
CA MET A 104 -6.82 -17.42 -18.53
C MET A 104 -7.65 -16.44 -17.69
N ASP A 105 -8.54 -15.67 -18.32
CA ASP A 105 -9.46 -14.76 -17.60
C ASP A 105 -10.40 -15.52 -16.66
N LEU A 106 -10.87 -16.71 -17.05
CA LEU A 106 -11.67 -17.58 -16.18
C LEU A 106 -10.85 -18.10 -14.99
N LEU A 107 -9.62 -18.58 -15.23
CA LEU A 107 -8.71 -19.01 -14.17
C LEU A 107 -8.43 -17.87 -13.16
N SER A 108 -8.23 -16.65 -13.65
CA SER A 108 -8.00 -15.48 -12.80
C SER A 108 -9.20 -15.13 -11.91
N LYS A 109 -10.41 -15.52 -12.31
CA LYS A 109 -11.65 -15.33 -11.56
C LYS A 109 -11.94 -16.49 -10.58
N GLY A 110 -10.99 -17.43 -10.44
CA GLY A 110 -11.12 -18.57 -9.55
C GLY A 110 -11.94 -19.72 -10.12
N HIS A 111 -12.18 -19.77 -11.44
CA HIS A 111 -12.69 -20.99 -12.09
C HIS A 111 -11.54 -21.97 -12.32
N ASP A 112 -11.84 -23.27 -12.20
CA ASP A 112 -10.88 -24.31 -12.55
C ASP A 112 -10.76 -24.48 -14.07
N LEU A 113 -9.64 -25.04 -14.54
CA LEU A 113 -9.39 -25.26 -15.97
C LEU A 113 -10.44 -26.19 -16.61
N GLN A 114 -10.84 -27.23 -15.87
CA GLN A 114 -11.89 -28.18 -16.24
C GLN A 114 -13.22 -27.47 -16.46
N GLU A 115 -13.57 -26.55 -15.56
CA GLU A 115 -14.79 -25.75 -15.61
C GLU A 115 -14.75 -24.77 -16.79
N GLY A 116 -13.62 -24.10 -17.01
CA GLY A 116 -13.44 -23.17 -18.13
C GLY A 116 -13.61 -23.83 -19.51
N LEU A 117 -13.07 -25.04 -19.68
CA LEU A 117 -13.28 -25.85 -20.89
C LEU A 117 -14.74 -26.35 -21.00
N GLY A 118 -15.36 -26.72 -19.87
CA GLY A 118 -16.77 -27.09 -19.81
C GLY A 118 -17.70 -25.97 -20.28
N LEU A 119 -17.53 -24.76 -19.73
CA LEU A 119 -18.27 -23.55 -20.13
C LEU A 119 -18.11 -23.27 -21.63
N ARG A 120 -16.89 -23.40 -22.14
CA ARG A 120 -16.58 -23.23 -23.56
C ARG A 120 -17.32 -24.25 -24.45
N GLY A 121 -17.39 -25.50 -23.98
CA GLY A 121 -18.02 -26.60 -24.69
C GLY A 121 -19.54 -26.52 -24.68
N GLU A 122 -20.16 -26.21 -23.54
CA GLU A 122 -21.61 -26.02 -23.47
C GLU A 122 -22.08 -24.85 -24.31
N ARG A 123 -21.33 -23.75 -24.33
CA ARG A 123 -21.60 -22.63 -25.23
C ARG A 123 -21.50 -23.06 -26.70
N TRP A 124 -20.51 -23.86 -27.06
CA TRP A 124 -20.41 -24.37 -28.44
C TRP A 124 -21.61 -25.27 -28.79
N LEU A 125 -22.03 -26.15 -27.88
CA LEU A 125 -23.21 -26.98 -28.07
C LEU A 125 -24.47 -26.12 -28.26
N HIS A 126 -24.65 -25.11 -27.43
CA HIS A 126 -25.77 -24.16 -27.53
C HIS A 126 -25.76 -23.40 -28.87
N ASP A 127 -24.61 -22.81 -29.23
CA ASP A 127 -24.44 -22.05 -30.48
C ASP A 127 -24.71 -22.92 -31.74
N ASN A 128 -24.47 -24.24 -31.65
CA ASN A 128 -24.74 -25.21 -32.73
C ASN A 128 -26.07 -25.97 -32.58
N LYS A 129 -26.95 -25.56 -31.65
CA LYS A 129 -28.27 -26.19 -31.40
C LYS A 129 -28.21 -27.67 -30.98
N HIS A 130 -27.18 -28.02 -30.23
CA HIS A 130 -26.91 -29.35 -29.68
C HIS A 130 -27.17 -29.42 -28.16
N ASP A 131 -28.12 -28.62 -27.66
CA ASP A 131 -28.46 -28.48 -26.23
C ASP A 131 -28.83 -29.80 -25.55
N THR A 132 -29.36 -30.77 -26.30
CA THR A 132 -29.76 -32.09 -25.79
C THR A 132 -28.60 -32.86 -25.14
N PHE A 133 -27.37 -32.60 -25.56
CA PHE A 133 -26.18 -33.26 -25.01
C PHE A 133 -25.70 -32.65 -23.68
N ILE A 134 -26.09 -31.42 -23.35
CA ILE A 134 -25.55 -30.70 -22.18
C ILE A 134 -25.81 -31.47 -20.88
N LEU A 135 -27.04 -31.92 -20.66
CA LEU A 135 -27.40 -32.68 -19.45
C LEU A 135 -26.72 -34.05 -19.40
N GLN A 136 -26.56 -34.71 -20.56
CA GLN A 136 -25.91 -36.01 -20.65
C GLN A 136 -24.41 -35.90 -20.34
N LEU A 137 -23.75 -34.87 -20.86
CA LEU A 137 -22.33 -34.62 -20.62
C LEU A 137 -22.07 -34.22 -19.18
N ARG A 138 -22.92 -33.40 -18.55
CA ARG A 138 -22.82 -33.08 -17.12
C ARG A 138 -22.95 -34.30 -16.22
N ALA A 139 -23.82 -35.24 -16.59
CA ALA A 139 -23.98 -36.50 -15.86
C ALA A 139 -22.80 -37.46 -16.09
N ARG A 140 -22.23 -37.48 -17.30
CA ARG A 140 -21.12 -38.38 -17.66
C ARG A 140 -19.76 -37.87 -17.18
N TYR A 141 -19.55 -36.56 -17.19
CA TYR A 141 -18.33 -35.87 -16.81
C TYR A 141 -18.62 -34.85 -15.70
N PRO A 142 -18.95 -35.29 -14.48
CA PRO A 142 -19.22 -34.38 -13.38
C PRO A 142 -17.94 -33.69 -12.89
N LEU A 143 -18.01 -32.38 -12.64
CA LEU A 143 -16.94 -31.64 -11.97
C LEU A 143 -16.77 -32.12 -10.52
N GLN A 144 -15.55 -32.52 -10.16
CA GLN A 144 -15.16 -32.96 -8.83
C GLN A 144 -14.79 -31.74 -7.95
N GLY A 145 -15.24 -31.71 -6.69
CA GLY A 145 -14.89 -30.66 -5.70
C GLY A 145 -16.10 -29.91 -5.10
N GLU A 146 -15.99 -29.46 -3.85
CA GLU A 146 -16.98 -28.60 -3.18
C GLU A 146 -16.69 -27.14 -3.50
N ARG A 147 -17.68 -26.45 -4.08
CA ARG A 147 -17.65 -24.99 -4.28
C ARG A 147 -18.83 -24.43 -3.50
N ASN A 148 -18.55 -23.54 -2.57
CA ASN A 148 -19.49 -23.04 -1.58
C ASN A 148 -20.24 -21.82 -2.16
N ASP A 149 -21.15 -22.06 -3.10
CA ASP A 149 -21.94 -21.00 -3.72
C ASP A 149 -23.41 -21.14 -3.30
N ASP A 150 -23.91 -20.17 -2.52
CA ASP A 150 -25.31 -19.99 -2.07
C ASP A 150 -26.31 -19.70 -3.23
N ILE A 151 -25.89 -19.90 -4.47
CA ILE A 151 -26.73 -19.75 -5.65
C ILE A 151 -26.75 -21.13 -6.30
N GLY A 152 -27.93 -21.71 -6.50
CA GLY A 152 -28.17 -23.00 -7.17
C GLY A 152 -27.75 -23.01 -8.66
N ALA A 153 -26.48 -22.70 -8.93
CA ALA A 153 -25.87 -22.61 -10.23
C ALA A 153 -25.65 -24.03 -10.77
N ARG A 154 -26.30 -24.31 -11.89
CA ARG A 154 -26.20 -25.59 -12.58
C ARG A 154 -24.75 -25.79 -13.05
N ARG A 155 -23.99 -26.65 -12.36
CA ARG A 155 -22.60 -27.02 -12.72
C ARG A 155 -22.49 -27.46 -14.17
N VAL A 156 -21.44 -27.01 -14.86
CA VAL A 156 -21.07 -27.46 -16.21
C VAL A 156 -20.38 -28.83 -16.17
N PHE A 157 -20.17 -29.46 -17.33
CA PHE A 157 -19.41 -30.69 -17.42
C PHE A 157 -17.89 -30.46 -17.34
N ASP A 158 -17.13 -31.46 -16.90
CA ASP A 158 -15.66 -31.43 -16.89
C ASP A 158 -15.10 -31.51 -18.31
N GLY A 159 -14.62 -30.37 -18.82
CA GLY A 159 -14.09 -30.26 -20.17
C GLY A 159 -12.76 -30.99 -20.39
N LEU A 160 -11.96 -31.20 -19.34
CA LEU A 160 -10.68 -31.90 -19.45
C LEU A 160 -10.90 -33.42 -19.51
N ALA A 161 -11.78 -33.93 -18.64
CA ALA A 161 -12.20 -35.33 -18.68
C ALA A 161 -12.88 -35.68 -20.01
N PHE A 162 -13.69 -34.76 -20.55
CA PHE A 162 -14.29 -34.93 -21.87
C PHE A 162 -13.24 -35.04 -22.99
N VAL A 163 -12.18 -34.22 -22.97
CA VAL A 163 -11.12 -34.25 -24.00
C VAL A 163 -10.33 -35.56 -24.00
N ALA A 164 -10.17 -36.18 -22.83
CA ALA A 164 -9.43 -37.44 -22.67
C ALA A 164 -10.12 -38.65 -23.35
N ASP A 165 -11.44 -38.59 -23.52
CA ASP A 165 -12.24 -39.67 -24.10
C ASP A 165 -12.39 -39.55 -25.64
N THR A 166 -12.70 -40.68 -26.28
CA THR A 166 -13.05 -40.70 -27.71
C THR A 166 -14.55 -40.54 -27.90
N HIS A 167 -14.96 -39.73 -28.87
CA HIS A 167 -16.36 -39.35 -29.09
C HIS A 167 -16.80 -39.56 -30.54
N PRO A 168 -18.07 -39.94 -30.78
CA PRO A 168 -18.67 -39.93 -32.11
C PRO A 168 -19.02 -38.49 -32.56
N GLU A 169 -19.37 -38.32 -33.84
CA GLU A 169 -19.92 -37.05 -34.32
C GLU A 169 -21.30 -36.76 -33.67
N PRO A 170 -21.62 -35.50 -33.30
CA PRO A 170 -20.86 -34.25 -33.50
C PRO A 170 -19.87 -33.92 -32.35
N LEU A 171 -19.82 -34.74 -31.29
CA LEU A 171 -18.98 -34.51 -30.11
C LEU A 171 -17.48 -34.62 -30.41
N LYS A 172 -17.10 -35.34 -31.46
CA LYS A 172 -15.73 -35.36 -31.98
C LYS A 172 -15.24 -33.98 -32.40
N ALA A 173 -16.08 -33.19 -33.07
CA ALA A 173 -15.75 -31.81 -33.45
C ALA A 173 -15.59 -30.90 -32.23
N LEU A 174 -16.44 -31.08 -31.21
CA LEU A 174 -16.31 -30.40 -29.92
C LEU A 174 -14.99 -30.76 -29.23
N ARG A 175 -14.61 -32.04 -29.20
CA ARG A 175 -13.34 -32.49 -28.62
C ARG A 175 -12.15 -31.82 -29.30
N ALA A 176 -12.09 -31.86 -30.63
CA ALA A 176 -11.01 -31.24 -31.39
C ALA A 176 -10.91 -29.72 -31.12
N LEU A 177 -12.05 -29.05 -30.93
CA LEU A 177 -12.09 -27.64 -30.57
C LEU A 177 -11.53 -27.38 -29.16
N LEU A 178 -11.90 -28.18 -28.17
CA LEU A 178 -11.41 -28.04 -26.80
C LEU A 178 -9.93 -28.41 -26.68
N GLU A 179 -9.46 -29.42 -27.43
CA GLU A 179 -8.05 -29.76 -27.57
C GLU A 179 -7.24 -28.59 -28.15
N ASP A 180 -7.72 -27.95 -29.21
CA ASP A 180 -7.06 -26.77 -29.81
C ASP A 180 -7.12 -25.54 -28.89
N ASP A 181 -8.16 -25.39 -28.06
CA ASP A 181 -8.24 -24.32 -27.05
C ASP A 181 -7.24 -24.57 -25.89
N LEU A 182 -7.05 -25.83 -25.47
CA LEU A 182 -6.05 -26.23 -24.47
C LEU A 182 -4.61 -26.10 -25.00
N ASP A 183 -4.36 -26.56 -26.22
CA ASP A 183 -3.06 -26.42 -26.89
C ASP A 183 -2.69 -24.94 -27.09
N ALA A 184 -3.67 -24.09 -27.44
CA ALA A 184 -3.48 -22.65 -27.50
C ALA A 184 -3.11 -22.03 -26.14
N LEU A 185 -3.66 -22.55 -25.03
CA LEU A 185 -3.29 -22.12 -23.68
C LEU A 185 -1.84 -22.52 -23.38
N CYS A 186 -1.46 -23.76 -23.67
CA CYS A 186 -0.09 -24.26 -23.55
C CYS A 186 0.90 -23.38 -24.32
N ASP A 187 0.61 -23.04 -25.57
CA ASP A 187 1.46 -22.19 -26.39
C ASP A 187 1.72 -20.81 -25.78
N VAL A 188 0.66 -20.15 -25.29
CA VAL A 188 0.78 -18.81 -24.70
C VAL A 188 1.55 -18.88 -23.38
N VAL A 189 1.29 -19.87 -22.55
CA VAL A 189 2.00 -20.07 -21.28
C VAL A 189 3.48 -20.38 -21.53
N MET A 190 3.79 -21.28 -22.46
CA MET A 190 5.17 -21.64 -22.80
C MET A 190 5.94 -20.46 -23.39
N ALA A 191 5.31 -19.69 -24.29
CA ALA A 191 5.92 -18.49 -24.85
C ALA A 191 6.22 -17.45 -23.77
N GLU A 192 5.27 -17.17 -22.87
CA GLU A 192 5.48 -16.22 -21.77
C GLU A 192 6.54 -16.73 -20.78
N ALA A 193 6.52 -18.00 -20.38
CA ALA A 193 7.52 -18.56 -19.45
C ALA A 193 8.94 -18.46 -20.02
N VAL A 194 9.14 -18.79 -21.30
CA VAL A 194 10.44 -18.64 -21.96
C VAL A 194 10.83 -17.17 -22.12
N HIS A 195 9.86 -16.29 -22.40
CA HIS A 195 10.10 -14.85 -22.43
C HIS A 195 10.55 -14.29 -21.08
N ARG A 196 9.91 -14.71 -19.98
CA ARG A 196 10.30 -14.34 -18.61
C ARG A 196 11.68 -14.85 -18.25
N ARG A 197 12.00 -16.09 -18.66
CA ARG A 197 13.34 -16.65 -18.49
C ARG A 197 14.39 -15.84 -19.27
N ALA A 198 14.07 -15.41 -20.50
CA ALA A 198 14.91 -14.54 -21.31
C ALA A 198 15.15 -13.16 -20.66
N LEU A 199 14.22 -12.68 -19.84
CA LEU A 199 14.37 -11.45 -19.02
C LEU A 199 15.11 -11.68 -17.69
N GLY A 200 15.59 -12.90 -17.41
CA GLY A 200 16.23 -13.25 -16.14
C GLY A 200 15.25 -13.47 -14.97
N GLN A 201 13.94 -13.51 -15.24
CA GLN A 201 12.89 -13.65 -14.23
C GLN A 201 12.52 -15.13 -14.04
N ALA A 202 13.37 -15.89 -13.34
CA ALA A 202 13.20 -17.33 -13.14
C ALA A 202 11.91 -17.69 -12.38
N ASP A 203 11.63 -16.99 -11.28
CA ASP A 203 10.46 -17.28 -10.44
C ASP A 203 9.15 -16.99 -11.17
N ALA A 204 9.11 -15.88 -11.93
CA ALA A 204 7.98 -15.56 -12.78
C ALA A 204 7.75 -16.62 -13.85
N ALA A 205 8.81 -17.14 -14.49
CA ALA A 205 8.69 -18.22 -15.46
C ALA A 205 8.09 -19.49 -14.84
N ASN A 206 8.51 -19.85 -13.62
CA ASN A 206 7.96 -20.99 -12.90
C ASN A 206 6.48 -20.79 -12.54
N ALA A 207 6.11 -19.58 -12.08
CA ALA A 207 4.71 -19.25 -11.79
C ALA A 207 3.81 -19.34 -13.03
N TRP A 208 4.33 -18.95 -14.21
CA TRP A 208 3.59 -19.13 -15.46
C TRP A 208 3.37 -20.60 -15.83
N LEU A 209 4.35 -21.48 -15.61
CA LEU A 209 4.18 -22.92 -15.88
C LEU A 209 3.12 -23.58 -14.99
N GLN A 210 2.91 -23.08 -13.78
CA GLN A 210 1.86 -23.57 -12.86
C GLN A 210 0.44 -23.33 -13.40
N VAL A 211 0.24 -22.40 -14.35
CA VAL A 211 -1.06 -22.16 -14.98
C VAL A 211 -1.61 -23.41 -15.66
N LEU A 212 -0.74 -24.26 -16.22
CA LEU A 212 -1.14 -25.52 -16.83
C LEU A 212 -1.61 -26.57 -15.80
N SER A 213 -1.29 -26.35 -14.53
CA SER A 213 -1.79 -27.15 -13.41
C SER A 213 -3.06 -26.57 -12.78
N GLY A 214 -3.65 -25.52 -13.38
CA GLY A 214 -4.89 -24.89 -12.91
C GLY A 214 -4.69 -23.70 -11.98
N TYR A 215 -3.46 -23.29 -11.68
CA TYR A 215 -3.20 -22.08 -10.89
C TYR A 215 -3.59 -20.80 -11.66
N PRO A 216 -4.00 -19.73 -10.96
CA PRO A 216 -4.33 -18.47 -11.61
C PRO A 216 -3.09 -17.87 -12.30
N PRO A 217 -3.24 -17.27 -13.49
CA PRO A 217 -2.14 -16.63 -14.19
C PRO A 217 -1.54 -15.48 -13.35
N PRO A 218 -0.21 -15.35 -13.24
CA PRO A 218 0.43 -14.28 -12.46
C PRO A 218 0.15 -12.86 -12.96
N GLY A 219 -0.39 -12.73 -14.16
CA GLY A 219 -0.77 -11.46 -14.78
C GLY A 219 -1.15 -11.64 -16.24
N VAL A 220 -1.17 -10.55 -17.01
CA VAL A 220 -1.38 -10.61 -18.47
C VAL A 220 -0.05 -10.94 -19.16
N PRO A 221 -0.01 -11.85 -20.15
CA PRO A 221 1.21 -12.17 -20.88
C PRO A 221 1.84 -10.91 -21.48
N ILE A 222 3.09 -10.63 -21.13
CA ILE A 222 3.80 -9.43 -21.58
C ILE A 222 4.36 -9.63 -22.99
N PHE A 223 4.72 -10.86 -23.37
CA PHE A 223 5.27 -11.13 -24.69
C PHE A 223 4.30 -10.78 -25.84
N LEU A 224 2.98 -10.80 -25.57
CA LEU A 224 1.93 -10.44 -26.52
C LEU A 224 1.77 -8.93 -26.71
N LYS A 225 2.26 -8.12 -25.77
CA LYS A 225 2.18 -6.67 -25.90
C LYS A 225 3.16 -6.21 -26.96
N THR A 226 2.68 -5.38 -27.88
CA THR A 226 3.56 -4.64 -28.78
C THR A 226 4.48 -3.79 -27.91
N GLN A 227 5.76 -4.11 -27.92
CA GLN A 227 6.79 -3.30 -27.28
C GLN A 227 6.88 -2.00 -28.07
N ARG A 228 6.15 -0.97 -27.62
CA ARG A 228 6.29 0.38 -28.15
C ARG A 228 7.58 0.93 -27.58
N GLN A 229 8.45 1.45 -28.44
CA GLN A 229 9.57 2.28 -27.98
C GLN A 229 8.99 3.58 -27.43
N GLY A 230 8.68 3.58 -26.14
CA GLY A 230 8.38 4.78 -25.36
C GLY A 230 9.52 5.01 -24.38
N GLN A 231 9.91 6.26 -24.19
CA GLN A 231 10.81 6.61 -23.11
C GLN A 231 10.00 6.59 -21.81
N GLY A 232 10.35 5.68 -20.90
CA GLY A 232 9.79 5.68 -19.55
C GLY A 232 10.42 6.82 -18.74
N SER A 233 9.62 7.72 -18.21
CA SER A 233 10.08 8.73 -17.25
C SER A 233 9.65 8.32 -15.85
N SER A 234 10.63 8.09 -14.96
CA SER A 234 10.40 7.88 -13.54
C SER A 234 10.54 9.21 -12.81
N TYR A 235 9.58 9.51 -11.92
CA TYR A 235 9.61 10.68 -11.04
C TYR A 235 9.69 10.19 -9.61
N ARG A 236 10.73 10.62 -8.90
CA ARG A 236 10.93 10.32 -7.48
C ARG A 236 10.99 11.62 -6.72
N VAL A 237 10.25 11.70 -5.63
CA VAL A 237 10.26 12.85 -4.71
C VAL A 237 10.72 12.33 -3.36
N SER A 238 11.85 12.86 -2.90
CA SER A 238 12.45 12.49 -1.62
C SER A 238 12.36 13.67 -0.66
N ILE A 239 11.75 13.47 0.50
CA ILE A 239 11.69 14.47 1.57
C ILE A 239 12.73 14.10 2.61
N LEU A 240 13.82 14.87 2.67
CA LEU A 240 14.87 14.68 3.67
C LEU A 240 14.47 15.40 4.96
N MET A 241 14.27 14.62 6.02
CA MET A 241 13.96 15.15 7.34
C MET A 241 15.21 15.15 8.21
N PRO A 242 15.45 16.21 9.02
CA PRO A 242 16.55 16.21 9.96
C PRO A 242 16.33 15.11 11.00
N GLN A 243 17.37 14.32 11.26
CA GLN A 243 17.35 13.39 12.37
C GLN A 243 17.10 14.15 13.66
N THR A 244 16.26 13.56 14.50
CA THR A 244 15.88 14.09 15.81
C THR A 244 16.03 12.94 16.78
N ASP A 245 16.77 13.18 17.87
CA ASP A 245 16.94 12.18 18.92
C ASP A 245 15.64 12.04 19.73
N PRO A 246 15.30 10.84 20.22
CA PRO A 246 14.13 10.65 21.06
C PRO A 246 14.31 11.39 22.39
N ASP A 247 13.31 12.19 22.77
CA ASP A 247 13.24 12.83 24.09
C ASP A 247 12.50 11.89 25.06
N PRO A 248 13.13 11.40 26.14
CA PRO A 248 12.49 10.54 27.13
C PRO A 248 11.24 11.13 27.79
N ALA A 249 11.11 12.47 27.81
CA ALA A 249 9.96 13.17 28.36
C ALA A 249 8.82 13.38 27.34
N ALA A 250 9.03 13.12 26.05
CA ALA A 250 7.99 13.27 25.02
C ALA A 250 6.92 12.18 25.10
N SER A 251 5.82 12.30 24.36
CA SER A 251 4.78 11.25 24.36
C SER A 251 5.31 9.92 23.79
N PRO A 252 4.74 8.75 24.15
CA PRO A 252 5.14 7.44 23.62
C PRO A 252 5.28 7.37 22.09
N ARG A 253 4.36 7.98 21.34
CA ARG A 253 4.44 8.06 19.87
C ARG A 253 5.60 8.93 19.38
N GLU A 254 5.92 10.01 20.08
CA GLU A 254 7.07 10.86 19.76
C GLU A 254 8.41 10.19 20.11
N ILE A 255 8.44 9.32 21.12
CA ILE A 255 9.59 8.45 21.41
C ILE A 255 9.74 7.41 20.28
N GLY A 256 8.63 6.79 19.85
CA GLY A 256 8.63 5.80 18.77
C GLY A 256 9.05 6.36 17.41
N GLU A 257 8.62 7.58 17.07
CA GLU A 257 9.00 8.26 15.84
C GLU A 257 9.24 9.79 16.02
N PRO A 258 10.42 10.19 16.53
CA PRO A 258 10.73 11.59 16.81
C PRO A 258 10.85 12.45 15.55
N VAL A 259 11.25 11.87 14.42
CA VAL A 259 11.44 12.63 13.17
C VAL A 259 10.09 13.00 12.56
N LEU A 260 9.16 12.05 12.50
CA LEU A 260 7.78 12.33 12.04
C LEU A 260 7.07 13.28 13.00
N ALA A 261 7.29 13.15 14.31
CA ALA A 261 6.75 14.08 15.30
C ALA A 261 7.25 15.51 15.08
N ALA A 262 8.56 15.70 14.90
CA ALA A 262 9.16 16.99 14.60
C ALA A 262 8.64 17.58 13.27
N PHE A 263 8.39 16.72 12.28
CA PHE A 263 7.80 17.12 11.01
C PHE A 263 6.32 17.50 11.15
N ALA A 264 5.52 16.72 11.88
CA ALA A 264 4.12 16.98 12.15
C ALA A 264 3.92 18.31 12.89
N ARG A 265 4.73 18.58 13.92
CA ARG A 265 4.76 19.88 14.64
C ARG A 265 4.99 21.07 13.70
N ARG A 266 5.69 20.87 12.57
CA ARG A 266 5.96 21.94 11.59
C ARG A 266 4.82 22.15 10.61
N VAL A 267 4.22 21.07 10.11
CA VAL A 267 3.11 21.13 9.14
C VAL A 267 1.78 21.53 9.79
N LEU A 268 1.59 21.12 11.05
CA LEU A 268 0.44 21.44 11.89
C LEU A 268 0.72 22.70 12.71
N ASP A 269 1.12 23.78 12.03
CA ASP A 269 1.33 25.07 12.68
C ASP A 269 0.02 25.57 13.33
N GLY A 270 0.15 26.23 14.48
CA GLY A 270 -1.02 26.65 15.25
C GLY A 270 -1.72 25.55 16.05
N PHE A 271 -1.25 24.29 16.03
CA PHE A 271 -1.78 23.19 16.84
C PHE A 271 -1.93 23.54 18.34
N GLU A 272 -0.97 24.29 18.89
CA GLU A 272 -0.97 24.77 20.28
C GLU A 272 -2.23 25.56 20.66
N ASN A 273 -2.83 26.25 19.69
CA ASN A 273 -4.03 27.06 19.86
C ASN A 273 -5.30 26.36 19.39
N ALA A 274 -5.19 25.15 18.82
CA ALA A 274 -6.31 24.41 18.27
C ALA A 274 -7.30 24.01 19.38
N ARG A 275 -8.59 24.18 19.08
CA ARG A 275 -9.68 23.89 20.00
C ARG A 275 -10.72 22.99 19.36
N LEU A 276 -11.31 22.16 20.19
CA LEU A 276 -12.50 21.38 19.93
C LEU A 276 -13.67 22.06 20.62
N GLU A 277 -14.76 22.28 19.89
CA GLU A 277 -16.05 22.59 20.49
C GLU A 277 -16.95 21.38 20.35
N MET A 278 -17.56 20.97 21.46
CA MET A 278 -18.47 19.83 21.49
C MET A 278 -19.79 20.24 22.13
N ALA A 279 -20.89 20.05 21.40
CA ALA A 279 -22.24 20.24 21.92
C ALA A 279 -22.70 18.95 22.58
N LEU A 280 -23.22 19.09 23.80
CA LEU A 280 -23.77 18.03 24.63
C LEU A 280 -25.26 18.21 24.67
N SER A 281 -26.01 17.14 24.45
CA SER A 281 -27.46 17.14 24.58
C SER A 281 -27.95 15.85 25.22
N VAL A 282 -29.10 15.94 25.89
CA VAL A 282 -29.81 14.77 26.41
C VAL A 282 -30.95 14.44 25.45
N PRO A 283 -31.04 13.21 24.91
CA PRO A 283 -32.14 12.81 24.05
C PRO A 283 -33.44 12.77 24.86
N VAL A 284 -34.39 13.65 24.54
CA VAL A 284 -35.70 13.68 25.18
C VAL A 284 -36.70 12.88 24.33
N ALA A 285 -37.15 11.73 24.83
CA ALA A 285 -38.19 10.96 24.17
C ALA A 285 -39.55 11.67 24.29
N GLY A 286 -40.10 12.14 23.16
CA GLY A 286 -41.50 12.61 23.06
C GLY A 286 -41.78 14.07 23.43
N ALA A 287 -40.76 14.93 23.57
CA ALA A 287 -40.98 16.36 23.87
C ALA A 287 -41.01 17.24 22.60
N THR A 288 -41.96 18.18 22.55
CA THR A 288 -42.10 19.22 21.51
C THR A 288 -41.28 20.50 21.82
N GLY A 289 -40.26 20.40 22.68
CA GLY A 289 -39.39 21.51 23.09
C GLY A 289 -37.91 21.26 22.77
N ALA A 290 -37.11 22.33 22.70
CA ALA A 290 -35.66 22.22 22.49
C ALA A 290 -35.00 21.48 23.65
N ALA A 291 -34.26 20.42 23.35
CA ALA A 291 -33.51 19.65 24.36
C ALA A 291 -32.48 20.54 25.06
N PRO A 292 -32.25 20.36 26.38
CA PRO A 292 -31.18 21.06 27.08
C PRO A 292 -29.85 20.70 26.42
N ALA A 293 -29.13 21.74 25.96
CA ALA A 293 -27.85 21.60 25.31
C ALA A 293 -26.85 22.59 25.90
N THR A 294 -25.60 22.14 26.09
CA THR A 294 -24.48 22.99 26.48
C THR A 294 -23.28 22.72 25.58
N SER A 295 -22.44 23.73 25.38
CA SER A 295 -21.25 23.63 24.54
C SER A 295 -19.99 23.71 25.39
N VAL A 296 -19.10 22.74 25.25
CA VAL A 296 -17.81 22.74 25.94
C VAL A 296 -16.70 22.98 24.93
N SER A 297 -15.80 23.92 25.23
CA SER A 297 -14.58 24.19 24.48
C SER A 297 -13.38 23.58 25.19
N MET A 298 -12.52 22.88 24.44
CA MET A 298 -11.32 22.20 24.95
C MET A 298 -10.15 22.45 24.00
N ARG A 299 -8.97 22.71 24.53
CA ARG A 299 -7.70 22.80 23.80
C ARG A 299 -7.10 21.41 23.63
N LEU A 300 -6.69 21.05 22.41
CA LEU A 300 -6.15 19.73 22.13
C LEU A 300 -4.95 19.37 23.01
N LYS A 301 -4.00 20.28 23.16
CA LYS A 301 -2.79 20.03 23.95
C LYS A 301 -3.04 20.03 25.46
N HIS A 302 -3.74 21.05 25.95
CA HIS A 302 -3.87 21.26 27.41
C HIS A 302 -4.99 20.45 28.04
N ASP A 303 -6.14 20.32 27.37
CA ASP A 303 -7.30 19.61 27.93
C ASP A 303 -7.33 18.14 27.49
N LEU A 304 -6.82 17.79 26.30
CA LEU A 304 -6.83 16.40 25.79
C LEU A 304 -5.45 15.71 25.82
N GLY A 305 -4.39 16.42 26.23
CA GLY A 305 -3.03 15.88 26.27
C GLY A 305 -2.44 15.50 24.91
N MET A 306 -3.03 15.96 23.81
CA MET A 306 -2.61 15.55 22.46
C MET A 306 -1.39 16.33 21.97
N THR A 307 -0.61 15.66 21.15
CA THR A 307 0.51 16.19 20.38
C THR A 307 0.20 16.16 18.88
N PRO A 308 0.96 16.88 18.04
CA PRO A 308 0.70 16.89 16.60
C PRO A 308 0.77 15.50 15.92
N ILE A 309 1.61 14.57 16.43
CA ILE A 309 1.67 13.21 15.86
C ILE A 309 0.39 12.42 16.14
N ASP A 310 -0.34 12.72 17.23
CA ASP A 310 -1.58 12.04 17.56
C ASP A 310 -2.70 12.32 16.54
N LEU A 311 -2.73 13.52 15.97
CA LEU A 311 -3.61 13.84 14.84
C LEU A 311 -3.26 13.06 13.57
N VAL A 312 -1.97 12.75 13.36
CA VAL A 312 -1.50 12.01 12.19
C VAL A 312 -1.83 10.52 12.31
N ILE A 313 -1.72 9.95 13.50
CA ILE A 313 -1.93 8.51 13.74
C ILE A 313 -3.41 8.20 14.03
N GLY A 314 -4.01 8.86 15.02
CA GLY A 314 -5.36 8.53 15.51
C GLY A 314 -6.51 9.37 14.96
N GLY A 315 -6.23 10.54 14.37
CA GLY A 315 -7.20 11.36 13.65
C GLY A 315 -8.46 11.71 14.45
N VAL A 316 -9.63 11.73 13.80
CA VAL A 316 -10.91 12.13 14.41
C VAL A 316 -11.36 11.17 15.52
N SER A 317 -11.14 9.87 15.34
CA SER A 317 -11.53 8.84 16.31
C SER A 317 -10.87 9.07 17.67
N GLU A 318 -9.58 9.38 17.70
CA GLU A 318 -8.87 9.60 18.95
C GLU A 318 -9.32 10.90 19.64
N ILE A 319 -9.55 11.97 18.88
CA ILE A 319 -10.11 13.21 19.41
C ILE A 319 -11.44 12.94 20.11
N GLN A 320 -12.33 12.15 19.50
CA GLN A 320 -13.62 11.83 20.09
C GLN A 320 -13.50 11.04 21.39
N VAL A 321 -12.58 10.06 21.45
CA VAL A 321 -12.37 9.26 22.65
C VAL A 321 -11.81 10.12 23.79
N ARG A 322 -10.74 10.88 23.54
CA ARG A 322 -10.14 11.78 24.54
C ARG A 322 -11.12 12.86 24.98
N ALA A 323 -11.89 13.45 24.07
CA ALA A 323 -12.90 14.46 24.38
C ALA A 323 -14.03 13.91 25.27
N LYS A 324 -14.52 12.70 25.00
CA LYS A 324 -15.55 12.06 25.83
C LYS A 324 -15.03 11.78 27.24
N ALA A 325 -13.79 11.30 27.37
CA ALA A 325 -13.17 11.06 28.66
C ALA A 325 -12.99 12.36 29.47
N GLU A 326 -12.50 13.41 28.82
CA GLU A 326 -12.33 14.72 29.45
C GLU A 326 -13.67 15.33 29.88
N ILE A 327 -14.74 15.17 29.10
CA ILE A 327 -16.07 15.62 29.52
C ILE A 327 -16.61 14.81 30.69
N ALA A 328 -16.45 13.49 30.69
CA ALA A 328 -16.86 12.68 31.83
C ALA A 328 -16.19 13.17 33.12
N ARG A 329 -14.90 13.53 33.05
CA ARG A 329 -14.13 14.13 34.14
C ARG A 329 -14.64 15.52 34.53
N LYS A 330 -14.93 16.40 33.56
CA LYS A 330 -15.50 17.73 33.84
C LYS A 330 -16.87 17.63 34.50
N LEU A 331 -17.74 16.73 34.04
CA LEU A 331 -19.06 16.52 34.63
C LEU A 331 -18.97 16.02 36.08
N SER A 332 -18.00 15.15 36.41
CA SER A 332 -17.81 14.70 37.79
C SER A 332 -17.22 15.77 38.71
N GLN A 333 -16.42 16.70 38.17
CA GLN A 333 -15.74 17.74 38.97
C GLN A 333 -16.49 19.08 39.02
N GLN A 334 -17.40 19.35 38.08
CA GLN A 334 -18.10 20.62 37.94
C GLN A 334 -19.63 20.41 37.97
N PRO A 335 -20.25 20.41 39.15
CA PRO A 335 -21.70 20.18 39.28
C PRO A 335 -22.56 21.22 38.56
N GLN A 336 -22.00 22.41 38.27
CA GLN A 336 -22.65 23.45 37.47
C GLN A 336 -22.87 23.04 36.00
N LEU A 337 -21.91 22.30 35.41
CA LEU A 337 -22.01 21.82 34.03
C LEU A 337 -23.07 20.73 33.92
N ALA A 338 -23.15 19.85 34.91
CA ALA A 338 -24.21 18.85 35.02
C ALA A 338 -25.60 19.50 35.17
N ALA A 339 -25.72 20.55 36.00
CA ALA A 339 -26.98 21.26 36.20
C ALA A 339 -27.54 21.91 34.91
N GLN A 340 -26.67 22.35 33.99
CA GLN A 340 -27.09 22.90 32.68
C GLN A 340 -27.69 21.85 31.74
N LEU A 341 -27.35 20.57 31.94
CA LEU A 341 -27.90 19.45 31.17
C LEU A 341 -29.24 18.94 31.74
N GLY A 342 -29.70 19.50 32.87
CA GLY A 342 -30.91 19.06 33.57
C GLY A 342 -30.68 17.83 34.45
N ASP A 343 -31.77 17.24 34.97
CA ASP A 343 -31.70 15.97 35.70
C ASP A 343 -31.33 14.83 34.75
N LEU A 344 -30.05 14.48 34.74
CA LEU A 344 -29.54 13.30 34.06
C LEU A 344 -30.02 12.07 34.85
N ALA A 345 -31.07 11.40 34.37
CA ALA A 345 -31.47 10.10 34.91
C ALA A 345 -30.26 9.15 34.90
N ALA A 346 -30.12 8.31 35.94
CA ALA A 346 -29.06 7.31 36.00
C ALA A 346 -29.09 6.43 34.75
N GLY A 347 -28.03 6.49 33.93
CA GLY A 347 -27.95 5.78 32.65
C GLY A 347 -28.42 6.54 31.40
N ALA A 348 -28.76 7.83 31.50
CA ALA A 348 -29.09 8.65 30.33
C ALA A 348 -27.89 8.79 29.37
N ALA A 349 -28.06 8.35 28.12
CA ALA A 349 -27.02 8.46 27.10
C ALA A 349 -26.91 9.91 26.60
N LEU A 350 -25.73 10.52 26.72
CA LEU A 350 -25.44 11.84 26.14
C LEU A 350 -25.19 11.73 24.64
N THR A 351 -25.79 12.63 23.86
CA THR A 351 -25.44 12.85 22.46
C THR A 351 -24.34 13.91 22.36
N PHE A 352 -23.29 13.57 21.61
CA PHE A 352 -22.13 14.42 21.40
C PHE A 352 -22.06 14.84 19.94
N ASP A 353 -22.10 16.13 19.67
CA ASP A 353 -21.87 16.68 18.33
C ASP A 353 -20.59 17.51 18.31
N VAL A 354 -19.70 17.20 17.36
CA VAL A 354 -18.33 17.72 17.32
C VAL A 354 -18.22 18.78 16.24
N ASN A 355 -17.97 20.02 16.65
CA ASN A 355 -17.71 21.12 15.73
C ASN A 355 -16.22 21.17 15.36
N LEU A 356 -15.87 20.60 14.21
CA LEU A 356 -14.50 20.61 13.68
C LEU A 356 -14.10 21.95 13.02
N SER A 357 -15.05 22.86 12.81
CA SER A 357 -14.79 24.17 12.20
C SER A 357 -14.48 25.24 13.24
N ALA A 358 -14.53 24.91 14.52
CA ALA A 358 -14.21 25.82 15.62
C ALA A 358 -12.70 26.12 15.72
N GLY A 359 -12.38 27.32 16.22
CA GLY A 359 -11.01 27.76 16.50
C GLY A 359 -10.28 28.38 15.31
N SER A 360 -9.03 28.81 15.56
CA SER A 360 -8.12 29.36 14.55
C SER A 360 -6.70 28.87 14.83
N PRO A 361 -6.09 28.01 13.98
CA PRO A 361 -6.67 27.42 12.77
C PRO A 361 -7.83 26.45 13.07
N PRO A 362 -8.79 26.27 12.14
CA PRO A 362 -9.89 25.34 12.33
C PRO A 362 -9.36 23.90 12.41
N LEU A 363 -9.93 23.09 13.30
CA LEU A 363 -9.48 21.71 13.50
C LEU A 363 -9.60 20.86 12.23
N GLN A 364 -10.61 21.12 11.40
CA GLN A 364 -10.78 20.48 10.10
C GLN A 364 -9.56 20.68 9.18
N GLU A 365 -8.95 21.87 9.19
CA GLU A 365 -7.76 22.16 8.39
C GLU A 365 -6.54 21.37 8.91
N LEU A 366 -6.34 21.33 10.23
CA LEU A 366 -5.28 20.54 10.84
C LEU A 366 -5.45 19.05 10.54
N LEU A 367 -6.68 18.52 10.58
CA LEU A 367 -6.99 17.14 10.22
C LEU A 367 -6.70 16.84 8.74
N GLN A 368 -7.01 17.76 7.82
CA GLN A 368 -6.68 17.61 6.41
C GLN A 368 -5.16 17.56 6.18
N ARG A 369 -4.40 18.42 6.88
CA ARG A 369 -2.93 18.44 6.83
C ARG A 369 -2.34 17.17 7.45
N ALA A 370 -2.89 16.69 8.57
CA ALA A 370 -2.46 15.44 9.21
C ALA A 370 -2.71 14.23 8.29
N GLU A 371 -3.86 14.19 7.62
CA GLU A 371 -4.18 13.15 6.64
C GLU A 371 -3.22 13.17 5.44
N LEU A 372 -2.79 14.37 5.02
CA LEU A 372 -1.80 14.52 3.96
C LEU A 372 -0.44 13.93 4.36
N ILE A 373 0.01 14.17 5.59
CA ILE A 373 1.23 13.55 6.15
C ILE A 373 1.07 12.03 6.15
N ARG A 374 -0.02 11.52 6.74
CA ARG A 374 -0.31 10.08 6.86
C ARG A 374 -0.33 9.39 5.50
N LYS A 375 -1.06 9.94 4.52
CA LYS A 375 -1.12 9.38 3.16
C LYS A 375 0.25 9.36 2.49
N THR A 376 1.00 10.46 2.60
CA THR A 376 2.31 10.55 1.95
C THR A 376 3.30 9.57 2.56
N ALA A 377 3.36 9.51 3.89
CA ALA A 377 4.24 8.60 4.62
C ALA A 377 3.87 7.12 4.40
N LYS A 378 2.57 6.76 4.37
CA LYS A 378 2.13 5.37 4.06
C LYS A 378 2.40 4.95 2.61
N THR A 379 2.33 5.87 1.65
CA THR A 379 2.67 5.57 0.25
C THR A 379 4.16 5.70 -0.08
N GLY A 380 4.92 6.30 0.84
CA GLY A 380 6.36 6.44 0.73
C GLY A 380 7.10 5.22 1.26
N ARG A 381 8.39 5.14 0.93
CA ARG A 381 9.32 4.19 1.54
C ARG A 381 10.65 4.90 1.81
N SER A 382 11.47 4.30 2.66
CA SER A 382 12.84 4.78 2.86
C SER A 382 13.61 4.76 1.53
N LEU A 383 14.55 5.70 1.41
CA LEU A 383 15.36 5.84 0.21
C LEU A 383 16.32 4.63 0.09
N GLU A 384 16.32 4.02 -1.08
CA GLU A 384 17.25 2.95 -1.45
C GLU A 384 18.26 3.47 -2.46
N HIS A 385 19.42 2.82 -2.55
CA HIS A 385 20.49 3.17 -3.50
C HIS A 385 19.97 3.29 -4.95
N GLY A 386 19.06 2.40 -5.35
CA GLY A 386 18.45 2.40 -6.68
C GLY A 386 17.50 3.57 -6.96
N ASP A 387 17.06 4.30 -5.93
CA ASP A 387 16.17 5.46 -6.12
C ASP A 387 16.89 6.67 -6.70
N LEU A 388 18.18 6.81 -6.39
CA LEU A 388 19.02 7.87 -6.94
C LEU A 388 19.71 7.46 -8.25
N ASN A 389 19.56 6.20 -8.68
CA ASN A 389 20.10 5.74 -9.95
C ASN A 389 19.18 6.16 -11.12
N ALA A 390 19.76 6.84 -12.10
CA ALA A 390 19.09 7.22 -13.34
C ALA A 390 18.97 6.04 -14.33
N SER A 391 19.84 5.03 -14.21
CA SER A 391 19.88 3.87 -15.11
C SER A 391 18.68 2.94 -14.88
N ALA A 392 18.20 2.32 -15.95
CA ALA A 392 17.14 1.32 -15.90
C ALA A 392 17.57 0.01 -15.21
N ASP A 393 18.86 -0.19 -14.91
CA ASP A 393 19.36 -1.40 -14.21
C ASP A 393 19.66 -1.08 -12.74
N THR A 394 18.74 -1.49 -11.86
CA THR A 394 18.82 -1.28 -10.41
C THR A 394 20.01 -2.00 -9.76
N ARG A 395 20.66 -2.94 -10.45
CA ARG A 395 21.87 -3.65 -9.97
C ARG A 395 23.13 -2.80 -10.06
N LYS A 396 23.10 -1.70 -10.82
CA LYS A 396 24.21 -0.76 -10.91
C LYS A 396 24.19 0.15 -9.67
N GLY A 397 25.23 0.09 -8.85
CA GLY A 397 25.37 0.96 -7.66
C GLY A 397 24.96 0.32 -6.33
N GLU A 398 24.88 -1.02 -6.25
CA GLU A 398 24.80 -1.69 -4.94
C GLU A 398 26.07 -1.36 -4.14
N LEU A 399 25.88 -0.85 -2.92
CA LEU A 399 26.99 -0.66 -1.99
C LEU A 399 27.66 -2.01 -1.71
N PRO A 400 28.99 -2.04 -1.48
CA PRO A 400 29.65 -3.20 -0.92
C PRO A 400 28.89 -3.69 0.31
N GLU A 401 28.72 -5.01 0.45
CA GLU A 401 27.84 -5.58 1.48
C GLU A 401 28.20 -5.10 2.90
N ALA A 402 29.49 -4.96 3.19
CA ALA A 402 29.98 -4.42 4.46
C ALA A 402 29.51 -2.97 4.73
N GLU A 403 29.51 -2.10 3.72
CA GLU A 403 29.01 -0.73 3.85
C GLU A 403 27.48 -0.72 4.00
N ALA A 404 26.78 -1.56 3.24
CA ALA A 404 25.33 -1.71 3.36
C ALA A 404 24.91 -2.20 4.76
N ILE A 405 25.65 -3.14 5.35
CA ILE A 405 25.46 -3.58 6.73
C ILE A 405 25.64 -2.41 7.70
N GLY A 406 26.70 -1.61 7.55
CA GLY A 406 26.94 -0.43 8.39
C GLY A 406 25.82 0.62 8.31
N MET A 407 25.25 0.85 7.11
CA MET A 407 24.10 1.74 6.92
C MET A 407 22.84 1.24 7.65
N VAL A 408 22.57 -0.07 7.56
CA VAL A 408 21.42 -0.70 8.22
C VAL A 408 21.60 -0.71 9.74
N GLN A 409 22.82 -0.98 10.22
CA GLN A 409 23.16 -0.98 11.64
C GLN A 409 22.87 0.37 12.30
N TYR A 410 23.14 1.48 11.62
CA TYR A 410 22.77 2.81 12.11
C TYR A 410 21.26 2.96 12.38
N GLY A 411 20.44 2.39 11.49
CA GLY A 411 18.99 2.35 11.67
C GLY A 411 18.59 1.47 12.85
N ILE A 412 19.23 0.31 13.01
CA ILE A 412 19.00 -0.62 14.14
C ILE A 412 19.31 0.09 15.46
N ASP A 413 20.50 0.67 15.61
CA ASP A 413 20.94 1.35 16.84
C ASP A 413 19.96 2.47 17.23
N ALA A 414 19.50 3.24 16.24
CA ALA A 414 18.52 4.31 16.47
C ALA A 414 17.15 3.77 16.90
N LEU A 415 16.66 2.67 16.32
CA LEU A 415 15.39 2.07 16.75
C LEU A 415 15.52 1.40 18.12
N GLN A 416 16.64 0.73 18.42
CA GLN A 416 16.92 0.16 19.73
C GLN A 416 16.94 1.21 20.83
N GLN A 417 17.52 2.39 20.57
CA GLN A 417 17.48 3.51 21.51
C GLN A 417 16.02 3.91 21.83
N ARG A 418 15.16 4.00 20.81
CA ARG A 418 13.73 4.31 20.99
C ARG A 418 13.02 3.21 21.77
N ILE A 419 13.27 1.94 21.44
CA ILE A 419 12.72 0.77 22.12
C ILE A 419 13.11 0.77 23.60
N GLY A 420 14.38 1.02 23.93
CA GLY A 420 14.84 1.00 25.32
C GLY A 420 14.20 2.08 26.19
N ILE A 421 14.00 3.29 25.64
CA ILE A 421 13.28 4.37 26.32
C ILE A 421 11.81 3.97 26.53
N LEU A 422 11.17 3.46 25.47
CA LEU A 422 9.76 3.09 25.51
C LEU A 422 9.49 1.91 26.44
N ASP A 423 10.32 0.88 26.42
CA ASP A 423 10.23 -0.29 27.31
C ASP A 423 10.33 0.11 28.78
N THR A 424 11.32 0.94 29.12
CA THR A 424 11.52 1.43 30.50
C THR A 424 10.30 2.20 31.00
N ARG A 425 9.76 3.09 30.16
CA ARG A 425 8.58 3.89 30.49
C ARG A 425 7.32 3.05 30.59
N MET A 426 7.06 2.20 29.59
CA MET A 426 5.88 1.34 29.54
C MET A 426 5.85 0.38 30.74
N LYS A 427 7.00 -0.17 31.13
CA LYS A 427 7.13 -1.00 32.34
C LYS A 427 6.79 -0.24 33.62
N SER A 428 7.24 1.02 33.74
CA SER A 428 6.93 1.88 34.89
C SER A 428 5.43 2.19 34.96
N ASP A 429 4.84 2.65 33.84
CA ASP A 429 3.43 3.04 33.77
C ASP A 429 2.51 1.85 34.01
N LEU A 430 2.82 0.70 33.39
CA LEU A 430 2.07 -0.54 33.58
C LEU A 430 2.14 -1.05 35.03
N GLY A 431 3.33 -1.04 35.64
CA GLY A 431 3.49 -1.45 37.04
C GLY A 431 2.70 -0.56 37.99
N ALA A 432 2.70 0.77 37.75
CA ALA A 432 1.90 1.71 38.52
C ALA A 432 0.40 1.47 38.35
N ALA A 433 -0.06 1.20 37.13
CA ALA A 433 -1.45 0.89 36.83
C ALA A 433 -1.93 -0.41 37.46
N ILE A 434 -1.17 -1.51 37.35
CA ILE A 434 -1.52 -2.80 37.96
C ILE A 434 -1.68 -2.65 39.48
N ASN A 435 -0.76 -1.94 40.14
CA ASN A 435 -0.85 -1.69 41.57
C ASN A 435 -2.10 -0.86 41.93
N ALA A 436 -2.42 0.17 41.15
CA ALA A 436 -3.60 1.00 41.38
C ALA A 436 -4.92 0.24 41.14
N VAL A 437 -4.96 -0.63 40.13
CA VAL A 437 -6.11 -1.52 39.87
C VAL A 437 -6.34 -2.46 41.05
N ALA A 438 -5.28 -3.09 41.59
CA ALA A 438 -5.40 -3.99 42.74
C ALA A 438 -5.90 -3.29 44.02
N VAL A 439 -5.46 -2.05 44.26
CA VAL A 439 -5.97 -1.23 45.37
C VAL A 439 -7.45 -0.93 45.16
N PHE A 440 -7.84 -0.49 43.97
CA PHE A 440 -9.23 -0.20 43.66
C PHE A 440 -10.14 -1.43 43.75
N GLU A 441 -9.68 -2.59 43.25
CA GLU A 441 -10.36 -3.88 43.38
C GLU A 441 -10.66 -4.22 44.84
N THR A 442 -9.68 -4.01 45.73
CA THR A 442 -9.86 -4.25 47.18
C THR A 442 -10.98 -3.37 47.76
N GLU A 443 -11.00 -2.07 47.40
CA GLU A 443 -12.02 -1.14 47.89
C GLU A 443 -13.42 -1.47 47.38
N VAL A 444 -13.53 -1.91 46.12
CA VAL A 444 -14.78 -2.31 45.47
C VAL A 444 -15.33 -3.61 46.07
N LEU A 445 -14.48 -4.63 46.25
CA LEU A 445 -14.88 -5.90 46.85
C LEU A 445 -15.32 -5.71 48.31
N GLU A 446 -14.65 -4.84 49.06
CA GLU A 446 -15.05 -4.50 50.43
C GLU A 446 -16.38 -3.74 50.47
N ALA A 447 -16.59 -2.78 49.55
CA ALA A 447 -17.89 -2.11 49.41
C ALA A 447 -19.01 -3.13 49.14
N ARG A 448 -18.76 -4.06 48.22
CA ARG A 448 -19.72 -5.11 47.89
C ARG A 448 -19.99 -6.04 49.08
N ARG A 449 -18.96 -6.44 49.82
CA ARG A 449 -19.09 -7.25 51.04
C ARG A 449 -19.96 -6.59 52.10
N LEU A 450 -19.79 -5.28 52.32
CA LEU A 450 -20.59 -4.52 53.29
C LEU A 450 -22.07 -4.44 52.87
N ILE A 451 -22.34 -4.27 51.57
CA ILE A 451 -23.70 -4.30 51.00
C ILE A 451 -24.34 -5.68 51.18
N ASP A 452 -23.63 -6.74 50.77
CA ASP A 452 -24.14 -8.12 50.84
C ASP A 452 -24.35 -8.61 52.29
N SER A 453 -23.57 -8.09 53.24
CA SER A 453 -23.70 -8.40 54.68
C SER A 453 -24.74 -7.55 55.41
N GLY A 454 -25.34 -6.55 54.76
CA GLY A 454 -26.33 -5.67 55.38
C GLY A 454 -25.77 -4.79 56.49
N ALA A 455 -24.52 -4.30 56.34
CA ALA A 455 -23.90 -3.37 57.28
C ALA A 455 -24.68 -2.04 57.40
N ASP A 456 -24.35 -1.22 58.39
CA ASP A 456 -25.00 0.08 58.56
C ASP A 456 -24.67 1.04 57.41
N GLN A 457 -25.63 1.93 57.10
CA GLN A 457 -25.53 2.85 55.96
C GLN A 457 -24.30 3.76 56.03
N ALA A 458 -23.87 4.16 57.24
CA ALA A 458 -22.71 5.04 57.40
C ALA A 458 -21.40 4.32 57.02
N SER A 459 -21.27 3.02 57.34
CA SER A 459 -20.17 2.18 56.87
C SER A 459 -20.17 2.00 55.36
N ILE A 460 -21.34 1.76 54.74
CA ILE A 460 -21.46 1.62 53.28
C ILE A 460 -21.06 2.93 52.59
N ASP A 461 -21.59 4.07 53.03
CA ASP A 461 -21.30 5.39 52.44
C ASP A 461 -19.82 5.76 52.60
N GLY A 462 -19.22 5.44 53.75
CA GLY A 462 -17.80 5.63 54.01
C GLY A 462 -16.91 4.83 53.06
N GLN A 463 -17.28 3.57 52.79
CA GLN A 463 -16.53 2.70 51.88
C GLN A 463 -16.74 3.10 50.41
N MET A 464 -17.96 3.46 50.00
CA MET A 464 -18.25 4.02 48.67
C MET A 464 -17.44 5.29 48.39
N THR A 465 -17.25 6.14 49.40
CA THR A 465 -16.42 7.35 49.29
C THR A 465 -14.95 7.02 49.03
N ARG A 466 -14.41 5.99 49.70
CA ARG A 466 -13.02 5.51 49.48
C ARG A 466 -12.84 4.89 48.11
N ALA A 467 -13.80 4.08 47.67
CA ALA A 467 -13.80 3.51 46.33
C ALA A 467 -13.82 4.60 45.27
N GLU A 468 -14.63 5.65 45.44
CA GLU A 468 -14.68 6.80 44.53
C GLU A 468 -13.36 7.58 44.51
N GLN A 469 -12.72 7.80 45.66
CA GLN A 469 -11.40 8.44 45.73
C GLN A 469 -10.34 7.64 44.94
N HIS A 470 -10.29 6.33 45.12
CA HIS A 470 -9.35 5.48 44.40
C HIS A 470 -9.69 5.36 42.91
N ARG A 471 -10.98 5.33 42.53
CA ARG A 471 -11.43 5.37 41.14
C ARG A 471 -10.95 6.63 40.42
N ALA A 472 -11.12 7.79 41.05
CA ALA A 472 -10.72 9.07 40.49
C ALA A 472 -9.20 9.14 40.26
N VAL A 473 -8.41 8.65 41.22
CA VAL A 473 -6.94 8.55 41.09
C VAL A 473 -6.54 7.52 40.02
N LEU A 474 -7.19 6.36 39.99
CA LEU A 474 -6.94 5.31 39.00
C LEU A 474 -7.12 5.83 37.58
N LEU A 475 -8.28 6.42 37.29
CA LEU A 475 -8.60 6.95 35.96
C LEU A 475 -7.65 8.09 35.56
N GLY A 476 -7.52 9.12 36.39
CA GLY A 476 -6.81 10.35 35.99
C GLY A 476 -5.28 10.30 36.11
N ARG A 477 -4.71 9.31 36.81
CA ARG A 477 -3.26 9.24 37.02
C ARG A 477 -2.61 8.00 36.41
N PHE A 478 -3.31 6.86 36.43
CA PHE A 478 -2.68 5.57 36.13
C PHE A 478 -3.20 4.93 34.85
N LEU A 479 -4.47 5.13 34.49
CA LEU A 479 -5.02 4.60 33.23
C LEU A 479 -4.83 5.55 32.06
N GLU A 480 -4.92 6.87 32.27
CA GLU A 480 -4.73 7.86 31.20
C GLU A 480 -3.38 7.74 30.47
N PRO A 481 -2.22 7.55 31.14
CA PRO A 481 -0.95 7.33 30.45
C PRO A 481 -0.93 6.07 29.58
N LEU A 482 -1.75 5.06 29.90
CA LEU A 482 -1.82 3.83 29.11
C LEU A 482 -2.47 4.06 27.74
N ALA A 483 -3.34 5.08 27.63
CA ALA A 483 -3.99 5.43 26.37
C ALA A 483 -2.99 5.88 25.29
N ASP A 484 -1.86 6.45 25.70
CA ASP A 484 -0.83 6.94 24.80
C ASP A 484 -0.03 5.81 24.11
N TYR A 485 -0.18 4.56 24.56
CA TYR A 485 0.39 3.36 23.92
C TYR A 485 -0.58 2.70 22.92
N GLY A 486 -1.52 3.45 22.35
CA GLY A 486 -2.49 2.91 21.40
C GLY A 486 -3.59 2.06 22.03
N ALA A 487 -3.85 2.24 23.33
CA ALA A 487 -4.93 1.56 24.07
C ALA A 487 -6.06 2.55 24.43
N PRO A 488 -6.84 3.05 23.45
CA PRO A 488 -7.89 4.04 23.70
C PRO A 488 -8.98 3.55 24.67
N GLU A 489 -9.12 2.24 24.85
CA GLU A 489 -9.98 1.64 25.87
C GLU A 489 -9.62 2.05 27.31
N ALA A 490 -8.38 2.49 27.57
CA ALA A 490 -7.96 2.99 28.88
C ALA A 490 -8.69 4.27 29.30
N LEU A 491 -9.23 5.00 28.33
CA LEU A 491 -10.02 6.22 28.54
C LEU A 491 -11.52 5.93 28.73
N ARG A 492 -11.93 4.66 28.70
CA ARG A 492 -13.33 4.28 28.91
C ARG A 492 -13.73 4.58 30.35
N HIS A 493 -14.70 5.48 30.51
CA HIS A 493 -15.24 5.81 31.82
C HIS A 493 -16.10 4.67 32.40
N PHE A 494 -16.08 4.53 33.72
CA PHE A 494 -16.97 3.70 34.51
C PHE A 494 -17.23 4.38 35.86
N THR A 495 -18.38 4.11 36.48
CA THR A 495 -18.76 4.73 37.77
C THR A 495 -18.46 3.81 38.96
N THR A 496 -18.32 4.35 40.16
CA THR A 496 -18.14 3.53 41.37
C THR A 496 -19.33 2.58 41.62
N PRO A 497 -20.60 3.00 41.46
CA PRO A 497 -21.73 2.07 41.53
C PRO A 497 -21.63 0.93 40.51
N GLU A 498 -21.30 1.23 39.25
CA GLU A 498 -21.10 0.19 38.21
C GLU A 498 -20.03 -0.83 38.62
N ALA A 499 -18.92 -0.37 39.19
CA ALA A 499 -17.85 -1.25 39.66
C ALA A 499 -18.25 -2.11 40.86
N VAL A 500 -19.09 -1.60 41.77
CA VAL A 500 -19.57 -2.35 42.94
C VAL A 500 -20.71 -3.31 42.58
N ASP A 501 -21.53 -2.96 41.59
CA ASP A 501 -22.62 -3.80 41.09
C ASP A 501 -22.08 -5.00 40.29
N ASP A 502 -21.03 -4.79 39.48
CA ASP A 502 -20.35 -5.82 38.67
C ASP A 502 -18.80 -5.71 38.78
N PRO A 503 -18.21 -6.15 39.92
CA PRO A 503 -16.76 -6.10 40.11
C PRO A 503 -16.01 -6.95 39.10
N GLU A 504 -16.49 -8.17 38.81
CA GLU A 504 -15.86 -9.09 37.86
C GLU A 504 -15.79 -8.49 36.45
N GLY A 505 -16.86 -7.86 35.99
CA GLY A 505 -16.89 -7.23 34.68
C GLY A 505 -16.02 -5.99 34.57
N VAL A 506 -15.95 -5.12 35.59
CA VAL A 506 -15.10 -3.91 35.54
C VAL A 506 -13.62 -4.27 35.71
N ILE A 507 -13.28 -5.03 36.76
CA ILE A 507 -11.90 -5.41 37.05
C ILE A 507 -11.36 -6.35 35.99
N GLY A 508 -12.15 -7.30 35.49
CA GLY A 508 -11.76 -8.20 34.40
C GLY A 508 -11.37 -7.43 33.14
N ARG A 509 -12.12 -6.39 32.74
CA ARG A 509 -11.76 -5.54 31.59
C ARG A 509 -10.44 -4.80 31.79
N LEU A 510 -10.17 -4.30 33.00
CA LEU A 510 -8.91 -3.63 33.35
C LEU A 510 -7.74 -4.63 33.35
N GLY A 511 -7.97 -5.85 33.84
CA GLY A 511 -7.04 -6.96 33.78
C GLY A 511 -6.68 -7.35 32.35
N ASP A 512 -7.67 -7.52 31.48
CA ASP A 512 -7.46 -7.84 30.06
C ASP A 512 -6.64 -6.75 29.35
N MET A 513 -6.94 -5.48 29.62
CA MET A 513 -6.24 -4.33 29.04
C MET A 513 -4.78 -4.28 29.51
N THR A 514 -4.53 -4.35 30.82
CA THR A 514 -3.16 -4.36 31.38
C THR A 514 -2.39 -5.59 30.91
N GLY A 515 -3.04 -6.75 30.76
CA GLY A 515 -2.44 -7.96 30.18
C GLY A 515 -2.03 -7.80 28.71
N ARG A 516 -2.85 -7.14 27.88
CA ARG A 516 -2.46 -6.81 26.50
C ARG A 516 -1.23 -5.92 26.44
N ILE A 517 -1.20 -4.86 27.27
CA ILE A 517 -0.07 -3.92 27.35
C ILE A 517 1.20 -4.63 27.88
N ALA A 518 1.06 -5.55 28.85
CA ALA A 518 2.15 -6.40 29.30
C ALA A 518 2.73 -7.25 28.15
N GLY A 519 1.87 -7.78 27.28
CA GLY A 519 2.27 -8.51 26.09
C GLY A 519 3.04 -7.64 25.08
N GLN A 520 2.63 -6.38 24.91
CA GLN A 520 3.33 -5.40 24.07
C GLN A 520 4.72 -5.05 24.65
N GLN A 521 4.78 -4.79 25.96
CA GLN A 521 6.02 -4.52 26.68
C GLN A 521 7.00 -5.70 26.57
N ALA A 522 6.53 -6.94 26.74
CA ALA A 522 7.37 -8.13 26.59
C ALA A 522 7.97 -8.27 25.18
N ARG A 523 7.24 -7.83 24.14
CA ARG A 523 7.76 -7.83 22.76
C ARG A 523 8.86 -6.78 22.56
N LEU A 524 8.74 -5.60 23.15
CA LEU A 524 9.81 -4.59 23.14
C LEU A 524 11.08 -5.13 23.83
N ALA A 525 10.91 -5.72 25.01
CA ALA A 525 12.02 -6.32 25.76
C ALA A 525 12.70 -7.45 24.96
N ARG A 526 11.91 -8.31 24.31
CA ARG A 526 12.44 -9.39 23.45
C ARG A 526 13.18 -8.83 22.24
N ALA A 527 12.63 -7.80 21.59
CA ALA A 527 13.31 -7.14 20.48
C ALA A 527 14.72 -6.75 20.92
N MET A 528 14.92 -6.12 22.08
CA MET A 528 16.27 -5.78 22.56
C MET A 528 17.20 -6.98 22.83
N GLN A 529 16.67 -8.17 23.14
CA GLN A 529 17.47 -9.36 23.51
C GLN A 529 17.94 -10.18 22.31
N ASP A 530 17.17 -10.20 21.22
CA ASP A 530 17.44 -11.06 20.06
C ASP A 530 18.63 -10.57 19.19
N HIS A 531 19.30 -9.48 19.58
CA HIS A 531 20.35 -8.82 18.79
C HIS A 531 21.77 -9.34 19.06
N PRO A 532 22.57 -9.62 18.01
CA PRO A 532 23.94 -10.09 18.17
C PRO A 532 24.89 -8.97 18.62
N ALA A 533 25.60 -9.18 19.74
CA ALA A 533 26.59 -8.23 20.25
C ALA A 533 27.81 -8.02 19.30
N SER A 534 28.05 -8.97 18.40
CA SER A 534 29.14 -8.94 17.41
C SER A 534 28.78 -8.24 16.09
N GLY A 535 27.54 -7.73 15.94
CA GLY A 535 27.01 -7.25 14.67
C GLY A 535 26.59 -8.38 13.72
N HIS A 536 26.09 -8.01 12.54
CA HIS A 536 25.53 -8.92 11.56
C HIS A 536 26.56 -9.39 10.53
N ALA A 537 26.53 -10.68 10.17
CA ALA A 537 27.44 -11.27 9.20
C ALA A 537 26.96 -11.12 7.75
N ALA A 538 25.63 -11.09 7.55
CA ALA A 538 25.00 -10.93 6.25
C ALA A 538 24.01 -9.76 6.22
N LEU A 539 23.88 -9.10 5.07
CA LEU A 539 22.93 -7.98 4.92
C LEU A 539 21.47 -8.41 5.12
N ALA A 540 21.12 -9.65 4.77
CA ALA A 540 19.78 -10.19 4.96
C ALA A 540 19.39 -10.26 6.45
N GLU A 541 20.34 -10.66 7.32
CA GLU A 541 20.13 -10.75 8.76
C GLU A 541 19.94 -9.35 9.36
N ALA A 542 20.81 -8.39 9.00
CA ALA A 542 20.68 -7.00 9.45
C ALA A 542 19.34 -6.37 9.04
N LYS A 543 18.87 -6.65 7.82
CA LYS A 543 17.55 -6.16 7.35
C LYS A 543 16.39 -6.80 8.11
N ALA A 544 16.48 -8.09 8.41
CA ALA A 544 15.46 -8.80 9.19
C ALA A 544 15.37 -8.24 10.61
N ASP A 545 16.51 -7.93 11.21
CA ASP A 545 16.61 -7.34 12.54
C ASP A 545 16.05 -5.90 12.60
N LEU A 546 16.40 -5.07 11.62
CA LEU A 546 15.78 -3.74 11.45
C LEU A 546 14.26 -3.82 11.33
N GLN A 547 13.75 -4.80 10.56
CA GLN A 547 12.31 -5.06 10.44
C GLN A 547 11.69 -5.56 11.76
N GLY A 548 12.43 -6.34 12.55
CA GLY A 548 12.04 -6.76 13.89
C GLY A 548 11.86 -5.58 14.85
N CYS A 549 12.83 -4.65 14.86
CA CYS A 549 12.74 -3.42 15.63
C CYS A 549 11.55 -2.54 15.21
N ASP A 550 11.35 -2.34 13.91
CA ASP A 550 10.20 -1.62 13.35
C ASP A 550 8.87 -2.25 13.78
N ALA A 551 8.74 -3.57 13.63
CA ALA A 551 7.55 -4.31 14.03
C ALA A 551 7.26 -4.21 15.53
N ALA A 552 8.29 -4.27 16.38
CA ALA A 552 8.16 -4.15 17.83
C ALA A 552 7.62 -2.76 18.23
N LEU A 553 8.18 -1.68 17.67
CA LEU A 553 7.70 -0.31 17.92
C LEU A 553 6.26 -0.10 17.46
N ARG A 554 5.92 -0.58 16.25
CA ARG A 554 4.54 -0.48 15.73
C ARG A 554 3.55 -1.21 16.63
N GLN A 555 3.84 -2.45 16.99
CA GLN A 555 2.94 -3.28 17.80
C GLN A 555 2.76 -2.77 19.23
N ALA A 556 3.77 -2.12 19.80
CA ALA A 556 3.70 -1.54 21.14
C ALA A 556 2.92 -0.21 21.21
N LEU A 557 2.69 0.40 20.05
CA LEU A 557 1.90 1.62 19.90
C LEU A 557 0.60 1.26 19.13
N ASP A 558 0.39 1.84 17.95
CA ASP A 558 -0.89 1.75 17.21
C ASP A 558 -0.91 0.74 16.05
N GLY A 559 -0.04 -0.27 16.07
CA GLY A 559 0.04 -1.31 15.05
C GLY A 559 0.27 -0.74 13.64
N GLU A 560 -0.61 -1.06 12.69
CA GLU A 560 -0.53 -0.59 11.30
C GLU A 560 -0.82 0.91 11.12
N ALA A 561 -1.39 1.57 12.13
CA ALA A 561 -1.56 3.02 12.09
C ALA A 561 -0.23 3.73 12.32
N MET A 562 0.64 3.16 13.16
CA MET A 562 1.95 3.73 13.47
C MET A 562 2.90 3.65 12.26
N ILE A 563 3.63 4.73 12.02
CA ILE A 563 4.60 4.84 10.93
C ILE A 563 5.98 5.04 11.56
N ILE A 564 6.92 4.16 11.25
CA ILE A 564 8.31 4.26 11.70
C ILE A 564 9.20 4.46 10.47
N LEU A 565 10.11 5.42 10.58
CA LEU A 565 11.04 5.82 9.53
C LEU A 565 12.47 5.66 10.07
N PRO A 566 13.12 4.51 9.80
CA PRO A 566 14.50 4.29 10.21
C PRO A 566 15.43 5.36 9.63
N PRO A 567 16.28 6.00 10.46
CA PRO A 567 17.20 7.00 9.96
C PRO A 567 18.34 6.35 9.17
N VAL A 568 18.91 7.13 8.25
CA VAL A 568 20.08 6.75 7.45
C VAL A 568 21.25 7.63 7.90
N PRO A 569 22.46 7.09 8.05
CA PRO A 569 23.59 7.88 8.52
C PRO A 569 23.94 8.98 7.52
N ARG A 570 24.34 10.14 8.02
CA ARG A 570 24.85 11.22 7.19
C ARG A 570 26.28 10.92 6.79
N ASN A 571 26.56 10.87 5.49
CA ASN A 571 27.92 10.84 5.00
C ASN A 571 28.62 12.15 5.40
N THR A 572 29.77 12.05 6.07
CA THR A 572 30.55 13.19 6.58
C THR A 572 31.41 13.82 5.50
N ASN A 573 31.59 13.17 4.34
CA ASN A 573 32.29 13.75 3.21
C ASN A 573 31.46 14.88 2.61
N ARG A 574 31.98 16.11 2.69
CA ARG A 574 31.38 17.28 2.03
C ARG A 574 31.53 17.15 0.52
N LEU A 575 30.48 16.68 -0.13
CA LEU A 575 30.34 16.75 -1.58
C LEU A 575 29.92 18.18 -1.99
N THR A 576 30.45 18.66 -3.12
CA THR A 576 30.00 19.93 -3.71
C THR A 576 28.85 19.62 -4.68
N PRO A 577 27.60 20.06 -4.39
CA PRO A 577 26.48 19.77 -5.27
C PRO A 577 26.59 20.58 -6.58
N LEU A 578 26.42 19.90 -7.72
CA LEU A 578 26.37 20.54 -9.04
C LEU A 578 24.92 20.91 -9.37
N VAL A 579 24.48 22.10 -8.95
CA VAL A 579 23.09 22.56 -9.08
C VAL A 579 22.96 23.94 -9.74
N GLU A 580 21.84 24.16 -10.42
CA GLU A 580 21.42 25.45 -10.98
C GLU A 580 21.05 26.45 -9.88
N PRO A 581 20.89 27.76 -10.19
CA PRO A 581 20.39 28.74 -9.25
C PRO A 581 19.04 28.36 -8.63
N GLN A 582 18.80 28.88 -7.42
CA GLN A 582 17.58 28.60 -6.66
C GLN A 582 16.30 28.97 -7.43
N ILE A 583 15.26 28.16 -7.27
CA ILE A 583 13.89 28.39 -7.73
C ILE A 583 12.92 28.20 -6.55
N ALA A 584 11.69 28.72 -6.65
CA ALA A 584 10.66 28.40 -5.67
C ALA A 584 10.20 26.94 -5.81
N VAL A 585 9.97 26.25 -4.68
CA VAL A 585 9.50 24.84 -4.71
C VAL A 585 8.14 24.69 -5.39
N ALA A 586 7.27 25.70 -5.27
CA ALA A 586 6.00 25.73 -5.98
C ALA A 586 6.21 25.65 -7.50
N ASP A 587 7.14 26.43 -8.05
CA ASP A 587 7.43 26.45 -9.49
C ASP A 587 8.11 25.16 -9.99
N GLY A 588 8.86 24.49 -9.11
CA GLY A 588 9.53 23.22 -9.42
C GLY A 588 8.59 22.01 -9.52
N LEU A 589 7.51 21.99 -8.73
CA LEU A 589 6.61 20.84 -8.59
C LEU A 589 5.19 21.05 -9.16
N ALA A 590 4.71 22.30 -9.25
CA ALA A 590 3.34 22.63 -9.68
C ALA A 590 2.89 22.02 -11.02
N PRO A 591 3.73 21.88 -12.07
CA PRO A 591 3.29 21.27 -13.33
C PRO A 591 2.84 19.81 -13.22
N TRP A 592 3.18 19.12 -12.12
CA TRP A 592 2.91 17.69 -11.96
C TRP A 592 1.68 17.39 -11.10
N ASP A 593 1.13 18.38 -10.41
CA ASP A 593 -0.01 18.23 -9.49
C ASP A 593 -1.23 17.63 -10.23
N GLU A 594 -1.45 18.00 -11.49
CA GLU A 594 -2.57 17.52 -12.33
C GLU A 594 -2.34 16.13 -12.95
N HIS A 595 -1.08 15.71 -13.09
CA HIS A 595 -0.73 14.50 -13.84
C HIS A 595 -0.28 13.33 -12.96
N ARG A 596 0.16 13.61 -11.72
CA ARG A 596 0.70 12.62 -10.78
C ARG A 596 0.27 12.94 -9.34
N PRO A 597 -0.82 12.32 -8.83
CA PRO A 597 -1.40 12.68 -7.54
C PRO A 597 -0.44 12.48 -6.35
N ASN A 598 0.44 11.48 -6.40
CA ASN A 598 1.44 11.25 -5.35
C ASN A 598 2.51 12.37 -5.30
N VAL A 599 2.94 12.85 -6.47
CA VAL A 599 3.90 13.96 -6.59
C VAL A 599 3.25 15.26 -6.09
N GLY A 600 1.99 15.50 -6.46
CA GLY A 600 1.26 16.67 -5.98
C GLY A 600 1.05 16.70 -4.47
N ARG A 601 0.76 15.54 -3.83
CA ARG A 601 0.68 15.45 -2.37
C ARG A 601 2.01 15.81 -1.69
N ALA A 602 3.12 15.26 -2.18
CA ALA A 602 4.44 15.55 -1.65
C ALA A 602 4.84 17.02 -1.84
N GLY A 603 4.53 17.60 -3.01
CA GLY A 603 4.72 19.02 -3.28
C GLY A 603 3.89 19.92 -2.36
N HIS A 604 2.64 19.55 -2.08
CA HIS A 604 1.81 20.28 -1.14
C HIS A 604 2.35 20.22 0.30
N LEU A 605 2.81 19.06 0.77
CA LEU A 605 3.48 18.95 2.07
C LEU A 605 4.74 19.78 2.16
N ALA A 606 5.56 19.80 1.10
CA ALA A 606 6.75 20.64 1.05
C ALA A 606 6.37 22.11 1.19
N ARG A 607 5.30 22.58 0.54
CA ARG A 607 4.81 23.97 0.69
C ARG A 607 4.38 24.28 2.14
N LEU A 608 3.73 23.34 2.82
CA LEU A 608 3.28 23.52 4.22
C LEU A 608 4.42 23.45 5.24
N ALA A 609 5.41 22.58 5.02
CA ALA A 609 6.52 22.37 5.95
C ALA A 609 7.56 23.53 5.96
N GLY A 610 7.40 24.57 5.15
CA GLY A 610 8.16 25.82 5.24
C GLY A 610 8.74 26.32 3.91
N PRO A 611 9.45 27.46 3.91
CA PRO A 611 10.07 28.01 2.70
C PRO A 611 11.28 27.15 2.33
N PHE A 612 11.06 26.20 1.43
CA PHE A 612 12.14 25.48 0.79
C PHE A 612 12.63 26.26 -0.43
N LEU A 613 13.94 26.21 -0.65
CA LEU A 613 14.60 26.57 -1.90
C LEU A 613 14.72 25.30 -2.74
N ALA A 614 14.36 25.37 -4.01
CA ALA A 614 14.58 24.28 -4.95
C ALA A 614 15.82 24.57 -5.82
N PHE A 615 16.59 23.54 -6.14
CA PHE A 615 17.80 23.60 -6.94
C PHE A 615 17.77 22.48 -7.98
N LYS A 616 17.75 22.82 -9.27
CA LYS A 616 17.80 21.81 -10.35
C LYS A 616 19.21 21.25 -10.47
N SER A 617 19.37 19.96 -10.74
CA SER A 617 20.68 19.39 -11.06
C SER A 617 21.24 19.99 -12.35
N GLN A 618 22.52 20.37 -12.35
CA GLN A 618 23.20 20.76 -13.59
C GLN A 618 23.42 19.53 -14.48
N ARG A 619 23.53 19.74 -15.79
CA ARG A 619 23.85 18.68 -16.76
C ARG A 619 25.14 17.93 -16.42
N ALA A 620 26.15 18.61 -15.88
CA ALA A 620 27.42 17.99 -15.49
C ALA A 620 27.28 17.05 -14.29
N ALA A 621 26.19 17.14 -13.50
CA ALA A 621 25.95 16.27 -12.35
C ALA A 621 25.55 14.84 -12.75
N THR A 622 25.23 14.61 -14.03
CA THR A 622 24.63 13.35 -14.51
C THR A 622 25.52 12.61 -15.50
N ILE A 623 26.65 13.21 -15.89
CA ILE A 623 27.56 12.67 -16.90
C ILE A 623 28.80 12.19 -16.17
N ASP A 624 28.98 10.88 -16.10
CA ASP A 624 30.26 10.29 -15.72
C ASP A 624 31.02 9.95 -17.02
N PRO A 625 32.05 10.74 -17.40
CA PRO A 625 32.84 10.47 -18.59
C PRO A 625 33.68 9.19 -18.48
N THR A 626 33.75 8.59 -17.29
CA THR A 626 34.41 7.32 -17.05
C THR A 626 33.45 6.13 -16.96
N ASP A 627 32.15 6.33 -17.21
CA ASP A 627 31.17 5.23 -17.22
C ASP A 627 31.55 4.18 -18.29
N PRO A 628 32.02 2.98 -17.89
CA PRO A 628 32.48 1.95 -18.82
C PRO A 628 31.32 1.35 -19.64
N GLN A 629 30.07 1.74 -19.37
CA GLN A 629 28.88 1.30 -20.09
C GLN A 629 28.09 2.45 -20.73
N ALA A 630 28.69 3.64 -20.87
CA ALA A 630 28.13 4.72 -21.68
C ALA A 630 27.84 4.20 -23.10
N ASP A 631 26.66 4.49 -23.64
CA ASP A 631 26.34 4.11 -25.02
C ASP A 631 27.32 4.83 -25.95
N PRO A 632 28.13 4.10 -26.73
CA PRO A 632 29.14 4.71 -27.58
C PRO A 632 28.53 5.43 -28.79
N ARG A 633 27.22 5.25 -29.04
CA ARG A 633 26.50 5.90 -30.13
C ARG A 633 26.24 7.37 -29.80
N PRO A 634 26.18 8.25 -30.81
CA PRO A 634 25.96 9.67 -30.58
C PRO A 634 24.57 9.92 -29.94
N PRO A 635 24.41 11.01 -29.14
CA PRO A 635 23.18 11.30 -28.41
C PRO A 635 21.92 11.44 -29.27
N GLU A 636 22.07 11.79 -30.56
CA GLU A 636 20.98 11.80 -31.55
C GLU A 636 20.39 10.39 -31.82
N ASP A 637 21.22 9.35 -31.76
CA ASP A 637 20.84 7.96 -32.05
C ASP A 637 20.58 7.14 -30.78
N ALA A 638 21.19 7.53 -29.66
CA ALA A 638 21.03 6.95 -28.34
C ALA A 638 21.00 8.06 -27.27
N PRO A 639 19.82 8.63 -26.95
CA PRO A 639 19.74 9.69 -25.96
C PRO A 639 20.23 9.19 -24.61
N GLU A 640 21.20 9.92 -24.04
CA GLU A 640 21.82 9.63 -22.76
C GLU A 640 20.77 9.49 -21.64
N VAL A 641 20.99 8.55 -20.73
CA VAL A 641 20.19 8.44 -19.52
C VAL A 641 20.57 9.59 -18.59
N ARG A 642 19.61 10.49 -18.30
CA ARG A 642 19.86 11.73 -17.55
C ARG A 642 19.11 11.75 -16.23
N HIS A 643 19.83 12.12 -15.16
CA HIS A 643 19.22 12.41 -13.87
C HIS A 643 18.79 13.89 -13.78
N HIS A 644 17.55 14.18 -14.15
CA HIS A 644 16.97 15.49 -13.87
C HIS A 644 16.33 15.48 -12.48
N GLY A 645 17.00 16.06 -11.49
CA GLY A 645 16.53 16.15 -10.11
C GLY A 645 16.33 17.60 -9.69
N VAL A 646 15.36 17.84 -8.80
CA VAL A 646 15.23 19.10 -8.07
C VAL A 646 15.47 18.80 -6.60
N PHE A 647 16.55 19.35 -6.04
CA PHE A 647 16.86 19.25 -4.62
C PHE A 647 16.17 20.38 -3.89
N CYS A 648 15.45 20.07 -2.81
CA CYS A 648 14.84 21.09 -1.95
C CYS A 648 15.67 21.24 -0.66
N GLU A 649 16.24 22.42 -0.43
CA GLU A 649 16.90 22.77 0.83
C GLU A 649 16.04 23.75 1.63
N ARG A 650 16.09 23.68 2.96
CA ARG A 650 15.37 24.62 3.81
C ARG A 650 16.04 26.00 3.77
N HIS A 651 15.26 27.05 3.54
CA HIS A 651 15.74 28.42 3.74
C HIS A 651 15.87 28.71 5.24
N THR A 652 17.08 28.66 5.79
CA THR A 652 17.35 29.13 7.16
C THR A 652 17.46 30.65 7.18
N ALA A 653 16.36 31.34 7.46
CA ALA A 653 16.41 32.77 7.73
C ALA A 653 16.93 33.02 9.16
N TYR A 654 18.25 33.00 9.35
CA TYR A 654 18.92 33.60 10.52
C TYR A 654 20.37 33.98 10.17
N GLY A 655 20.66 35.29 10.20
CA GLY A 655 21.97 35.86 10.53
C GLY A 655 23.00 35.97 9.42
N GLY A 656 23.34 37.20 9.03
CA GLY A 656 24.41 37.46 8.08
C GLY A 656 25.78 37.05 8.61
N GLN A 657 26.41 36.09 7.94
CA GLN A 657 27.84 36.11 7.66
C GLN A 657 27.99 35.46 6.29
N LYS A 658 28.38 36.25 5.29
CA LYS A 658 29.04 35.71 4.10
C LYS A 658 30.13 34.76 4.62
N PRO A 659 30.21 33.48 4.19
CA PRO A 659 31.44 32.75 4.34
C PRO A 659 32.46 33.48 3.48
N GLY A 660 33.19 34.38 4.12
CA GLY A 660 34.31 35.06 3.52
C GLY A 660 35.27 33.99 3.02
N LEU A 661 35.61 34.09 1.75
CA LEU A 661 36.94 33.70 1.28
C LEU A 661 37.95 34.15 2.33
N ARG A 662 38.45 33.22 3.13
CA ARG A 662 39.74 33.35 3.78
C ARG A 662 40.57 32.18 3.30
N HIS A 663 41.29 32.46 2.21
CA HIS A 663 42.58 31.85 1.95
C HIS A 663 43.36 31.75 3.25
N ARG A 664 43.72 30.54 3.66
CA ARG A 664 44.99 30.32 4.36
C ARG A 664 45.63 29.06 3.79
N VAL A 665 46.64 29.35 2.99
CA VAL A 665 47.74 28.49 2.59
C VAL A 665 48.37 27.87 3.83
N ARG A 666 48.33 26.55 3.94
CA ARG A 666 49.51 25.68 4.04
C ARG A 666 49.13 24.23 3.87
#